data_AF-A0A9P0QUP0-F1
#
_entry.id   AF-A0A9P0QUP0-F1
#
_cell.length_a   1.000
_cell.length_b   1.000
_cell.length_c   1.000
_cell.angle_alpha   90.00
_cell.angle_beta   90.00
_cell.angle_gamma   90.00
#
_symmetry.space_group_name_H-M   'P 1'
#
loop_
_entity.id
_entity.type
_entity.pdbx_description
1 polymer ?
#
loop_
_entity_poly.entity_id
_entity_poly.type
_entity_poly.pdbx_seq_one_letter_code
_entity_poly.pdbx_strand_id
1 'polypeptide(L)'
;MTGGEYQKGKKRYFLSTSKSPTIISKSNVTKIDHALIFVLFVASSLIRLYNLPYPDKVVFDEVHFGGFAREYAWGDFYLDVHPPLAKLIFFFIALSSGWDGKFDFAEIGKSYPEGVPYLYMRLFPAICGIITVLLTFGLLRSSGCRSVVAFFGASLVMVENSLVTQSRFILLDSPLIMGISLTLFAYKKFQVTIPFSKKWHKFLILTGLGLGVTISTKWSGLFTMAVIGSLTALELWLILGDLQVSMKSLIRHFISRFVGFFLIPLTIYLGCFAAHFASLPNGGSNSGGSGKLSPEFKSTLIDNDVDWENLPVEVSYGSTITLKHFNLGSYLHSHNATYQTGTQKQQVTLYGFDPDPNNEWILEMKQRSEEGDLQRKIRTIKDGDVIRLLHKETGKLLHVDDVRPPVSEEEYNNEVNCEGSKGMDPYDGNYEWKVRIVQKRSTLTDNNLPLIKLRATESVFQLVHVGTRCILNAHQDKLPGWAFKQSEVFCTDEPTILNTFWYVEYNSHPKLDAGVKSGTESKINLHPYTFLDKFLEIQHQMWRQNEDITDYHEFSSSPETWPFLSRGVSYFKDQFNHQNIYFLGNVPIYYGGFIAILWVLLQKVIYFIGIANPFVYGAVTSDDSKIFQAASFEFLLGWIFNYLPYFSLSRQTFLHHYLPALYFSILVLTQCVEYQYSKRQWFARLLMLSIGGSAGYCLYNFAPIVYGTSWNPLECLTSRWFVRWDVDCSVYI
;
A
#
# COMPACT_ATOMS: atom_id res chain seq x y z
N MET A 1 -25.64 -12.86 -15.04
CA MET A 1 -26.23 -11.51 -15.08
C MET A 1 -27.66 -11.43 -15.59
N THR A 2 -28.20 -12.36 -16.40
CA THR A 2 -29.64 -12.39 -16.68
C THR A 2 -30.08 -13.81 -16.99
N GLY A 3 -30.98 -14.36 -16.16
CA GLY A 3 -31.89 -15.43 -16.60
C GLY A 3 -33.03 -14.86 -17.45
N GLY A 4 -32.71 -13.79 -18.19
CA GLY A 4 -33.65 -13.06 -19.02
C GLY A 4 -33.88 -13.82 -20.30
N GLU A 5 -35.10 -13.76 -20.78
CA GLU A 5 -35.46 -14.36 -22.05
C GLU A 5 -35.11 -13.39 -23.18
N TYR A 6 -34.67 -13.94 -24.31
CA TYR A 6 -34.49 -13.16 -25.52
C TYR A 6 -35.87 -12.80 -26.08
N GLN A 7 -36.10 -11.51 -26.31
CA GLN A 7 -37.33 -10.98 -26.88
C GLN A 7 -37.05 -10.35 -28.25
N LYS A 8 -38.06 -10.33 -29.11
CA LYS A 8 -37.93 -9.80 -30.48
C LYS A 8 -37.95 -8.27 -30.47
N GLY A 9 -36.82 -7.65 -30.82
CA GLY A 9 -36.74 -6.21 -31.08
C GLY A 9 -36.97 -5.87 -32.56
N LYS A 10 -36.93 -4.58 -32.89
CA LYS A 10 -37.15 -4.10 -34.27
C LYS A 10 -36.10 -4.57 -35.28
N LYS A 11 -34.82 -4.61 -34.89
CA LYS A 11 -33.69 -5.01 -35.75
C LYS A 11 -33.11 -6.38 -35.41
N ARG A 12 -33.14 -6.76 -34.13
CA ARG A 12 -32.57 -8.01 -33.60
C ARG A 12 -33.26 -8.40 -32.31
N TYR A 13 -33.06 -9.63 -31.86
CA TYR A 13 -33.43 -10.03 -30.50
C TYR A 13 -32.62 -9.25 -29.46
N PHE A 14 -33.26 -8.90 -28.36
CA PHE A 14 -32.63 -8.28 -27.19
C PHE A 14 -32.88 -9.13 -25.96
N LEU A 15 -31.97 -9.04 -24.98
CA LEU A 15 -32.05 -9.80 -23.74
C LEU A 15 -32.82 -8.97 -22.70
N SER A 16 -33.93 -9.48 -22.17
CA SER A 16 -34.63 -8.80 -21.07
C SER A 16 -33.75 -8.81 -19.82
N THR A 17 -33.66 -7.68 -19.13
CA THR A 17 -32.93 -7.51 -17.87
C THR A 17 -33.78 -7.78 -16.63
N SER A 18 -35.05 -8.14 -16.84
CA SER A 18 -35.94 -8.60 -15.78
C SER A 18 -35.34 -9.80 -15.04
N LYS A 19 -35.48 -9.80 -13.71
CA LYS A 19 -34.92 -10.84 -12.85
C LYS A 19 -35.89 -12.02 -12.81
N SER A 20 -35.42 -13.20 -13.26
CA SER A 20 -36.22 -14.43 -13.21
C SER A 20 -36.59 -14.81 -11.77
N PRO A 21 -37.87 -15.14 -11.49
CA PRO A 21 -38.33 -15.61 -10.17
C PRO A 21 -37.56 -16.84 -9.66
N THR A 22 -37.08 -17.69 -10.57
CA THR A 22 -36.29 -18.88 -10.25
C THR A 22 -34.92 -18.51 -9.65
N ILE A 23 -34.28 -17.46 -10.17
CA ILE A 23 -32.99 -16.98 -9.64
C ILE A 23 -33.20 -16.35 -8.25
N ILE A 24 -34.26 -15.56 -8.10
CA ILE A 24 -34.60 -14.92 -6.82
C ILE A 24 -34.86 -16.00 -5.76
N SER A 25 -35.67 -17.01 -6.06
CA SER A 25 -35.98 -18.10 -5.13
C SER A 25 -34.75 -18.94 -4.75
N LYS A 26 -33.88 -19.29 -5.70
CA LYS A 26 -32.61 -20.02 -5.43
C LYS A 26 -31.65 -19.26 -4.51
N SER A 27 -31.73 -17.92 -4.51
CA SER A 27 -30.89 -17.03 -3.69
C SER A 27 -31.38 -16.83 -2.26
N ASN A 28 -32.58 -17.31 -1.92
CA ASN A 28 -33.14 -17.19 -0.57
C ASN A 28 -32.44 -18.14 0.41
N VAL A 29 -32.27 -17.64 1.63
CA VAL A 29 -31.69 -18.40 2.75
C VAL A 29 -32.79 -19.27 3.37
N THR A 30 -32.53 -20.56 3.50
CA THR A 30 -33.42 -21.55 4.10
C THR A 30 -33.11 -21.80 5.57
N LYS A 31 -33.97 -22.53 6.30
CA LYS A 31 -33.68 -22.94 7.70
C LYS A 31 -32.40 -23.75 7.82
N ILE A 32 -32.12 -24.62 6.83
CA ILE A 32 -30.88 -25.39 6.76
C ILE A 32 -29.68 -24.46 6.58
N ASP A 33 -29.80 -23.44 5.73
CA ASP A 33 -28.74 -22.45 5.54
C ASP A 33 -28.40 -21.72 6.86
N HIS A 34 -29.40 -21.39 7.68
CA HIS A 34 -29.14 -20.80 9.02
C HIS A 34 -28.39 -21.74 9.96
N ALA A 35 -28.75 -23.03 9.98
CA ALA A 35 -28.05 -24.02 10.78
C ALA A 35 -26.59 -24.19 10.31
N LEU A 36 -26.35 -24.24 8.99
CA LEU A 36 -25.01 -24.34 8.41
C LEU A 36 -24.17 -23.09 8.69
N ILE A 37 -24.76 -21.89 8.64
CA ILE A 37 -24.09 -20.65 9.04
C ILE A 37 -23.65 -20.71 10.51
N PHE A 38 -24.50 -21.22 11.40
CA PHE A 38 -24.15 -21.39 12.81
C PHE A 38 -23.00 -22.40 12.99
N VAL A 39 -23.04 -23.53 12.29
CA VAL A 39 -21.95 -24.52 12.30
C VAL A 39 -20.64 -23.89 11.79
N LEU A 40 -20.68 -23.15 10.69
CA LEU A 40 -19.51 -22.43 10.17
C LEU A 40 -19.01 -21.39 11.16
N PHE A 41 -19.88 -20.66 11.85
CA PHE A 41 -19.50 -19.68 12.86
C PHE A 41 -18.74 -20.34 14.01
N VAL A 42 -19.29 -21.44 14.56
CA VAL A 42 -18.63 -22.17 15.66
C VAL A 42 -17.30 -22.77 15.19
N ALA A 43 -17.29 -23.49 14.06
CA ALA A 43 -16.09 -24.15 13.55
C ALA A 43 -14.98 -23.15 13.16
N SER A 44 -15.34 -22.05 12.49
CA SER A 44 -14.36 -20.99 12.16
C SER A 44 -13.88 -20.26 13.40
N SER A 45 -14.73 -20.04 14.41
CA SER A 45 -14.28 -19.46 15.69
C SER A 45 -13.26 -20.37 16.37
N LEU A 46 -13.51 -21.68 16.40
CA LEU A 46 -12.55 -22.65 16.96
C LEU A 46 -11.22 -22.62 16.20
N ILE A 47 -11.23 -22.61 14.87
CA ILE A 47 -10.00 -22.61 14.05
C ILE A 47 -9.25 -21.28 14.14
N ARG A 48 -9.95 -20.14 14.06
CA ARG A 48 -9.33 -18.81 13.96
C ARG A 48 -8.88 -18.25 15.31
N LEU A 49 -9.54 -18.66 16.40
CA LEU A 49 -9.22 -18.22 17.77
C LEU A 49 -8.41 -19.25 18.55
N TYR A 50 -8.11 -20.41 17.97
CA TYR A 50 -7.31 -21.44 18.62
C TYR A 50 -5.97 -20.86 19.07
N ASN A 51 -5.73 -20.94 20.39
CA ASN A 51 -4.51 -20.51 21.04
C ASN A 51 -4.04 -19.10 20.61
N LEU A 52 -4.97 -18.15 20.41
CA LEU A 52 -4.68 -16.80 19.90
C LEU A 52 -3.61 -16.00 20.68
N PRO A 53 -3.50 -16.12 22.03
CA PRO A 53 -2.43 -15.45 22.78
C PRO A 53 -1.01 -15.87 22.38
N TYR A 54 -0.82 -17.01 21.72
CA TYR A 54 0.48 -17.66 21.56
C TYR A 54 0.92 -17.83 20.08
N PRO A 55 2.09 -17.35 19.63
CA PRO A 55 3.21 -16.89 20.44
C PRO A 55 2.96 -15.49 20.98
N ASP A 56 3.36 -15.23 22.23
CA ASP A 56 3.30 -13.93 22.90
C ASP A 56 4.44 -12.99 22.47
N LYS A 57 4.81 -13.08 21.19
CA LYS A 57 5.92 -12.37 20.58
C LYS A 57 5.50 -11.69 19.30
N VAL A 58 6.18 -10.60 18.98
CA VAL A 58 6.02 -9.88 17.71
C VAL A 58 6.42 -10.80 16.56
N VAL A 59 5.58 -10.89 15.53
CA VAL A 59 5.87 -11.66 14.31
C VAL A 59 6.08 -10.74 13.10
N PHE A 60 6.44 -11.32 11.95
CA PHE A 60 6.57 -10.63 10.67
C PHE A 60 5.39 -9.69 10.39
N ASP A 61 5.71 -8.49 9.91
CA ASP A 61 4.82 -7.35 9.68
C ASP A 61 4.04 -6.81 10.91
N GLU A 62 3.92 -7.53 12.03
CA GLU A 62 3.43 -6.94 13.29
C GLU A 62 4.37 -5.83 13.78
N VAL A 63 5.67 -5.93 13.44
CA VAL A 63 6.66 -4.87 13.67
C VAL A 63 6.21 -3.53 13.09
N HIS A 64 5.61 -3.56 11.89
CA HIS A 64 5.16 -2.37 11.18
C HIS A 64 3.80 -1.90 11.68
N PHE A 65 2.78 -2.78 11.68
CA PHE A 65 1.41 -2.35 11.99
C PHE A 65 1.20 -2.08 13.49
N GLY A 66 1.90 -2.81 14.37
CA GLY A 66 1.98 -2.48 15.78
C GLY A 66 2.75 -1.19 16.03
N GLY A 67 3.87 -0.98 15.33
CA GLY A 67 4.62 0.27 15.34
C GLY A 67 3.75 1.48 14.95
N PHE A 68 3.00 1.39 13.86
CA PHE A 68 2.08 2.44 13.45
C PHE A 68 0.95 2.69 14.45
N ALA A 69 0.44 1.65 15.13
CA ALA A 69 -0.52 1.82 16.20
C ALA A 69 0.07 2.60 17.39
N ARG A 70 1.37 2.41 17.68
CA ARG A 70 2.13 3.21 18.64
C ARG A 70 2.28 4.66 18.18
N GLU A 71 2.64 4.90 16.92
CA GLU A 71 2.75 6.27 16.38
C GLU A 71 1.43 7.05 16.54
N TYR A 72 0.27 6.41 16.29
CA TYR A 72 -1.03 7.02 16.61
C TYR A 72 -1.24 7.28 18.11
N ALA A 73 -0.75 6.40 18.99
CA ALA A 73 -0.88 6.59 20.43
C ALA A 73 -0.09 7.80 20.93
N TRP A 74 1.04 8.11 20.29
CA TRP A 74 1.86 9.29 20.57
C TRP A 74 1.41 10.53 19.80
N GLY A 75 0.63 10.34 18.74
CA GLY A 75 0.22 11.40 17.83
C GLY A 75 1.31 11.79 16.84
N ASP A 76 2.34 10.96 16.68
CA ASP A 76 3.53 11.22 15.86
C ASP A 76 3.29 10.83 14.41
N PHE A 77 3.42 11.80 13.51
CA PHE A 77 3.19 11.59 12.09
C PHE A 77 4.16 10.55 11.52
N TYR A 78 3.65 9.65 10.70
CA TYR A 78 4.42 8.63 10.00
C TYR A 78 3.93 8.48 8.56
N LEU A 79 4.82 8.05 7.66
CA LEU A 79 4.48 7.78 6.27
C LEU A 79 4.48 6.27 5.99
N ASP A 80 3.38 5.77 5.46
CA ASP A 80 3.18 4.36 5.09
C ASP A 80 2.51 4.23 3.73
N VAL A 81 2.78 3.14 3.02
CA VAL A 81 2.26 2.85 1.68
C VAL A 81 0.80 2.42 1.68
N HIS A 82 0.23 2.05 2.84
CA HIS A 82 -1.14 1.58 2.93
C HIS A 82 -2.09 2.66 3.46
N PRO A 83 -3.33 2.72 2.96
CA PRO A 83 -4.38 3.55 3.55
C PRO A 83 -4.64 3.23 5.05
N PRO A 84 -5.20 4.18 5.82
CA PRO A 84 -5.08 4.15 7.27
C PRO A 84 -6.14 3.32 8.02
N LEU A 85 -7.22 2.84 7.39
CA LEU A 85 -8.40 2.32 8.11
C LEU A 85 -8.06 1.21 9.12
N ALA A 86 -7.38 0.15 8.69
CA ALA A 86 -7.08 -0.97 9.59
C ALA A 86 -6.08 -0.58 10.69
N LYS A 87 -5.14 0.33 10.39
CA LYS A 87 -4.21 0.87 11.39
C LYS A 87 -4.92 1.74 12.43
N LEU A 88 -5.88 2.56 11.99
CA LEU A 88 -6.77 3.33 12.87
C LEU A 88 -7.63 2.41 13.75
N ILE A 89 -8.09 1.26 13.23
CA ILE A 89 -8.81 0.28 14.04
C ILE A 89 -7.90 -0.35 15.09
N PHE A 90 -6.67 -0.74 14.74
CA PHE A 90 -5.70 -1.23 15.72
C PHE A 90 -5.41 -0.19 16.81
N PHE A 91 -5.20 1.06 16.41
CA PHE A 91 -5.05 2.18 17.34
C PHE A 91 -6.28 2.33 18.26
N PHE A 92 -7.50 2.34 17.70
CA PHE A 92 -8.72 2.46 18.50
C PHE A 92 -8.88 1.31 19.50
N ILE A 93 -8.56 0.08 19.10
CA ILE A 93 -8.55 -1.08 19.99
C ILE A 93 -7.53 -0.87 21.12
N ALA A 94 -6.32 -0.42 20.77
CA ALA A 94 -5.26 -0.13 21.73
C ALA A 94 -5.68 0.94 22.75
N LEU A 95 -6.23 2.05 22.25
CA LEU A 95 -6.74 3.16 23.03
C LEU A 95 -7.86 2.71 23.98
N SER A 96 -8.82 1.91 23.48
CA SER A 96 -9.92 1.37 24.29
C SER A 96 -9.46 0.39 25.37
N SER A 97 -8.25 -0.17 25.22
CA SER A 97 -7.61 -1.07 26.19
C SER A 97 -6.72 -0.33 27.20
N GLY A 98 -6.61 1.00 27.11
CA GLY A 98 -5.79 1.82 28.01
C GLY A 98 -4.28 1.71 27.77
N TRP A 99 -3.85 1.34 26.57
CA TRP A 99 -2.42 1.24 26.24
C TRP A 99 -1.74 2.60 26.12
N ASP A 100 -0.53 2.72 26.68
CA ASP A 100 0.25 3.96 26.74
C ASP A 100 1.20 4.17 25.56
N GLY A 101 1.22 3.24 24.60
CA GLY A 101 2.06 3.31 23.41
C GLY A 101 3.56 3.11 23.64
N LYS A 102 4.01 2.78 24.85
CA LYS A 102 5.46 2.71 25.16
C LYS A 102 6.18 1.50 24.56
N PHE A 103 5.44 0.43 24.26
CA PHE A 103 6.05 -0.78 23.72
C PHE A 103 6.49 -0.57 22.28
N ASP A 104 7.80 -0.70 22.05
CA ASP A 104 8.41 -0.63 20.73
C ASP A 104 8.40 -1.99 20.03
N PHE A 105 7.79 -2.01 18.84
CA PHE A 105 7.60 -3.16 17.96
C PHE A 105 8.81 -3.43 17.05
N ALA A 106 9.97 -2.80 17.27
CA ALA A 106 11.13 -2.84 16.36
C ALA A 106 11.63 -4.23 15.92
N GLU A 107 11.44 -5.29 16.72
CA GLU A 107 12.09 -6.59 16.47
C GLU A 107 11.11 -7.77 16.49
N ILE A 108 11.23 -8.63 15.48
CA ILE A 108 10.55 -9.94 15.43
C ILE A 108 11.09 -10.82 16.56
N GLY A 109 10.18 -11.44 17.32
CA GLY A 109 10.49 -12.32 18.43
C GLY A 109 10.58 -11.63 19.80
N LYS A 110 10.46 -10.30 19.85
CA LYS A 110 10.33 -9.55 21.10
C LYS A 110 9.04 -9.94 21.80
N SER A 111 9.13 -10.26 23.10
CA SER A 111 7.97 -10.69 23.89
C SER A 111 7.14 -9.49 24.32
N TYR A 112 5.82 -9.65 24.32
CA TYR A 112 4.90 -8.62 24.77
C TYR A 112 4.89 -8.54 26.31
N PRO A 113 5.24 -7.39 26.91
CA PRO A 113 5.13 -7.22 28.35
C PRO A 113 3.67 -7.08 28.79
N GLU A 114 3.43 -7.19 30.09
CA GLU A 114 2.13 -6.88 30.68
C GLU A 114 1.69 -5.44 30.32
N GLY A 115 0.43 -5.28 29.92
CA GLY A 115 -0.16 -3.99 29.53
C GLY A 115 -0.22 -3.71 28.03
N VAL A 116 0.44 -4.51 27.17
CA VAL A 116 0.26 -4.39 25.71
C VAL A 116 -0.98 -5.16 25.26
N PRO A 117 -1.98 -4.53 24.62
CA PRO A 117 -3.24 -5.18 24.25
C PRO A 117 -3.13 -5.98 22.93
N TYR A 118 -2.00 -6.67 22.72
CA TYR A 118 -1.73 -7.40 21.46
C TYR A 118 -2.79 -8.47 21.19
N LEU A 119 -3.34 -9.11 22.22
CA LEU A 119 -4.40 -10.10 22.09
C LEU A 119 -5.68 -9.50 21.48
N TYR A 120 -6.09 -8.31 21.94
CA TYR A 120 -7.25 -7.62 21.38
C TYR A 120 -6.98 -7.14 19.96
N MET A 121 -5.76 -6.68 19.69
CA MET A 121 -5.34 -6.33 18.33
C MET A 121 -5.38 -7.54 17.40
N ARG A 122 -4.92 -8.72 17.83
CA ARG A 122 -4.99 -9.99 17.07
C ARG A 122 -6.40 -10.53 16.93
N LEU A 123 -7.27 -10.27 17.91
CA LEU A 123 -8.67 -10.68 17.87
C LEU A 123 -9.41 -10.02 16.71
N PHE A 124 -9.08 -8.78 16.34
CA PHE A 124 -9.74 -8.07 15.24
C PHE A 124 -9.56 -8.76 13.88
N PRO A 125 -8.33 -9.03 13.38
CA PRO A 125 -8.11 -9.82 12.18
C PRO A 125 -8.71 -11.22 12.28
N ALA A 126 -8.70 -11.85 13.46
CA ALA A 126 -9.29 -13.18 13.62
C ALA A 126 -10.81 -13.16 13.41
N ILE A 127 -11.49 -12.14 13.95
CA ILE A 127 -12.92 -11.88 13.71
C ILE A 127 -13.17 -11.56 12.23
N CYS A 128 -12.33 -10.77 11.57
CA CYS A 128 -12.42 -10.55 10.12
C CYS A 128 -12.32 -11.86 9.34
N GLY A 129 -11.45 -12.79 9.75
CA GLY A 129 -11.34 -14.14 9.19
C GLY A 129 -12.62 -14.96 9.36
N ILE A 130 -13.24 -14.93 10.55
CA ILE A 130 -14.52 -15.60 10.83
C ILE A 130 -15.64 -15.01 9.95
N ILE A 131 -15.75 -13.68 9.90
CA ILE A 131 -16.77 -12.98 9.10
C ILE A 131 -16.60 -13.31 7.61
N THR A 132 -15.35 -13.38 7.13
CA THR A 132 -15.06 -13.77 5.73
C THR A 132 -15.69 -15.11 5.39
N VAL A 133 -15.51 -16.15 6.24
CA VAL A 133 -16.09 -17.48 6.02
C VAL A 133 -17.62 -17.43 5.91
N LEU A 134 -18.27 -16.67 6.80
CA LEU A 134 -19.74 -16.53 6.79
C LEU A 134 -20.24 -15.79 5.54
N LEU A 135 -19.54 -14.73 5.15
CA LEU A 135 -19.85 -13.96 3.94
C LEU A 135 -19.63 -14.80 2.69
N THR A 136 -18.60 -15.66 2.65
CA THR A 136 -18.37 -16.61 1.56
C THR A 136 -19.55 -17.56 1.37
N PHE A 137 -20.08 -18.13 2.47
CA PHE A 137 -21.27 -18.98 2.39
C PHE A 137 -22.45 -18.20 1.80
N GLY A 138 -22.72 -17.00 2.32
CA GLY A 138 -23.78 -16.13 1.83
C GLY A 138 -23.61 -15.76 0.35
N LEU A 139 -22.38 -15.50 -0.09
CA LEU A 139 -22.00 -15.17 -1.46
C LEU A 139 -22.29 -16.36 -2.38
N LEU A 140 -21.80 -17.54 -2.05
CA LEU A 140 -21.99 -18.76 -2.83
C LEU A 140 -23.48 -19.13 -2.96
N ARG A 141 -24.25 -19.02 -1.87
CA ARG A 141 -25.71 -19.21 -1.91
C ARG A 141 -26.39 -18.19 -2.83
N SER A 142 -25.94 -16.94 -2.80
CA SER A 142 -26.48 -15.88 -3.66
C SER A 142 -26.05 -16.03 -5.12
N SER A 143 -24.94 -16.72 -5.39
CA SER A 143 -24.48 -17.08 -6.72
C SER A 143 -25.17 -18.31 -7.31
N GLY A 144 -26.11 -18.92 -6.58
CA GLY A 144 -26.91 -20.06 -7.06
C GLY A 144 -26.38 -21.44 -6.67
N CYS A 145 -25.38 -21.53 -5.79
CA CYS A 145 -24.91 -22.81 -5.26
C CYS A 145 -25.91 -23.43 -4.29
N ARG A 146 -26.01 -24.76 -4.27
CA ARG A 146 -26.77 -25.51 -3.25
C ARG A 146 -26.14 -25.31 -1.86
N SER A 147 -26.93 -25.49 -0.79
CA SER A 147 -26.48 -25.33 0.61
C SER A 147 -25.23 -26.14 0.94
N VAL A 148 -25.20 -27.40 0.52
CA VAL A 148 -24.05 -28.30 0.76
C VAL A 148 -22.79 -27.83 0.03
N VAL A 149 -22.93 -27.36 -1.22
CA VAL A 149 -21.79 -26.88 -2.03
C VAL A 149 -21.29 -25.52 -1.53
N ALA A 150 -22.20 -24.64 -1.10
CA ALA A 150 -21.84 -23.37 -0.46
C ALA A 150 -21.12 -23.59 0.88
N PHE A 151 -21.57 -24.56 1.69
CA PHE A 151 -20.90 -24.97 2.92
C PHE A 151 -19.50 -25.51 2.64
N PHE A 152 -19.35 -26.35 1.61
CA PHE A 152 -18.05 -26.83 1.14
C PHE A 152 -17.10 -25.67 0.77
N GLY A 153 -17.54 -24.74 -0.08
CA GLY A 153 -16.71 -23.60 -0.49
C GLY A 153 -16.30 -22.68 0.68
N ALA A 154 -17.22 -22.41 1.61
CA ALA A 154 -16.90 -21.67 2.84
C ALA A 154 -15.95 -22.46 3.76
N SER A 155 -16.10 -23.78 3.83
CA SER A 155 -15.20 -24.65 4.61
C SER A 155 -13.78 -24.64 4.02
N LEU A 156 -13.62 -24.55 2.70
CA LEU A 156 -12.29 -24.38 2.10
C LEU A 156 -11.62 -23.08 2.56
N VAL A 157 -12.33 -21.95 2.55
CA VAL A 157 -11.81 -20.68 3.09
C VAL A 157 -11.47 -20.80 4.58
N MET A 158 -12.32 -21.51 5.34
CA MET A 158 -12.12 -21.72 6.78
C MET A 158 -10.83 -22.47 7.10
N VAL A 159 -10.52 -23.54 6.35
CA VAL A 159 -9.36 -24.43 6.59
C VAL A 159 -8.12 -24.07 5.77
N GLU A 160 -8.16 -22.99 5.00
CA GLU A 160 -7.02 -22.54 4.20
C GLU A 160 -5.92 -21.97 5.14
N ASN A 161 -4.77 -22.65 5.18
CA ASN A 161 -3.66 -22.39 6.11
C ASN A 161 -3.17 -20.93 6.07
N SER A 162 -2.90 -20.40 4.88
CA SER A 162 -2.39 -19.04 4.70
C SER A 162 -3.40 -17.96 5.14
N LEU A 163 -4.70 -18.19 4.91
CA LEU A 163 -5.75 -17.32 5.42
C LEU A 163 -5.85 -17.41 6.95
N VAL A 164 -5.69 -18.61 7.54
CA VAL A 164 -5.69 -18.79 9.00
C VAL A 164 -4.51 -18.02 9.61
N THR A 165 -3.30 -18.23 9.11
CA THR A 165 -2.09 -17.53 9.58
C THR A 165 -2.26 -16.02 9.51
N GLN A 166 -2.74 -15.47 8.39
CA GLN A 166 -2.92 -14.03 8.20
C GLN A 166 -3.97 -13.40 9.11
N SER A 167 -5.02 -14.14 9.43
CA SER A 167 -6.05 -13.66 10.37
C SER A 167 -5.61 -13.71 11.82
N ARG A 168 -4.48 -14.37 12.14
CA ARG A 168 -4.07 -14.63 13.52
C ARG A 168 -3.28 -13.47 14.14
N PHE A 169 -2.63 -12.67 13.31
CA PHE A 169 -1.66 -11.66 13.72
C PHE A 169 -2.16 -10.25 13.40
N ILE A 170 -1.48 -9.22 13.92
CA ILE A 170 -1.80 -7.79 13.71
C ILE A 170 -1.44 -7.41 12.26
N LEU A 171 -2.21 -7.91 11.29
CA LEU A 171 -1.95 -7.79 9.85
C LEU A 171 -3.16 -7.20 9.11
N LEU A 172 -2.91 -6.57 7.96
CA LEU A 172 -3.94 -5.88 7.16
C LEU A 172 -4.71 -6.79 6.20
N ASP A 173 -4.15 -7.95 5.84
CA ASP A 173 -4.72 -8.77 4.76
C ASP A 173 -6.04 -9.43 5.16
N SER A 174 -6.24 -9.78 6.43
CA SER A 174 -7.52 -10.35 6.87
C SER A 174 -8.67 -9.34 6.86
N PRO A 175 -8.53 -8.11 7.41
CA PRO A 175 -9.51 -7.04 7.19
C PRO A 175 -9.76 -6.73 5.71
N LEU A 176 -8.72 -6.75 4.87
CA LEU A 176 -8.85 -6.55 3.42
C LEU A 176 -9.75 -7.62 2.79
N ILE A 177 -9.47 -8.91 3.03
CA ILE A 177 -10.24 -10.03 2.45
C ILE A 177 -11.67 -10.05 2.99
N MET A 178 -11.87 -9.66 4.26
CA MET A 178 -13.21 -9.45 4.80
C MET A 178 -13.95 -8.34 4.03
N GLY A 179 -13.31 -7.20 3.75
CA GLY A 179 -13.87 -6.14 2.92
C GLY A 179 -14.22 -6.61 1.50
N ILE A 180 -13.35 -7.39 0.87
CA ILE A 180 -13.58 -8.00 -0.45
C ILE A 180 -14.78 -8.94 -0.39
N SER A 181 -14.84 -9.84 0.59
CA SER A 181 -15.94 -10.79 0.76
C SER A 181 -17.29 -10.10 1.00
N LEU A 182 -17.30 -9.01 1.78
CA LEU A 182 -18.48 -8.18 2.03
C LEU A 182 -18.95 -7.50 0.74
N THR A 183 -18.01 -6.91 0.01
CA THR A 183 -18.27 -6.26 -1.29
C THR A 183 -18.90 -7.25 -2.27
N LEU A 184 -18.31 -8.43 -2.44
CA LEU A 184 -18.82 -9.43 -3.37
C LEU A 184 -20.16 -10.00 -2.94
N PHE A 185 -20.34 -10.31 -1.65
CA PHE A 185 -21.62 -10.78 -1.12
C PHE A 185 -22.73 -9.75 -1.34
N ALA A 186 -22.49 -8.50 -0.95
CA ALA A 186 -23.43 -7.40 -1.10
C ALA A 186 -23.73 -7.14 -2.58
N TYR A 187 -22.70 -7.10 -3.43
CA TYR A 187 -22.87 -6.91 -4.87
C TYR A 187 -23.68 -8.05 -5.47
N LYS A 188 -23.40 -9.30 -5.10
CA LYS A 188 -24.15 -10.45 -5.62
C LYS A 188 -25.62 -10.39 -5.20
N LYS A 189 -25.89 -10.05 -3.94
CA LYS A 189 -27.25 -9.81 -3.45
C LYS A 189 -27.94 -8.65 -4.17
N PHE A 190 -27.22 -7.58 -4.47
CA PHE A 190 -27.69 -6.47 -5.28
C PHE A 190 -28.09 -6.94 -6.69
N GLN A 191 -27.29 -7.79 -7.34
CA GLN A 191 -27.57 -8.31 -8.68
C GLN A 191 -28.83 -9.19 -8.76
N VAL A 192 -29.14 -9.95 -7.70
CA VAL A 192 -30.29 -10.87 -7.66
C VAL A 192 -31.55 -10.25 -7.05
N THR A 193 -31.48 -8.99 -6.63
CA THR A 193 -32.63 -8.27 -6.06
C THR A 193 -33.34 -7.43 -7.11
N ILE A 194 -34.66 -7.27 -6.97
CA ILE A 194 -35.47 -6.43 -7.86
C ILE A 194 -34.97 -4.98 -7.81
N PRO A 195 -34.58 -4.37 -8.95
CA PRO A 195 -34.16 -2.98 -9.04
C PRO A 195 -35.05 -1.98 -8.31
N PHE A 196 -34.43 -0.99 -7.68
CA PHE A 196 -35.09 0.11 -6.97
C PHE A 196 -36.00 -0.29 -5.80
N SER A 197 -36.04 -1.56 -5.40
CA SER A 197 -36.66 -1.98 -4.14
C SER A 197 -35.85 -1.52 -2.93
N LYS A 198 -36.43 -1.53 -1.73
CA LYS A 198 -35.70 -1.24 -0.48
C LYS A 198 -34.50 -2.16 -0.27
N LYS A 199 -34.66 -3.46 -0.59
CA LYS A 199 -33.59 -4.46 -0.51
C LYS A 199 -32.46 -4.15 -1.51
N TRP A 200 -32.79 -3.68 -2.70
CA TRP A 200 -31.80 -3.33 -3.72
C TRP A 200 -30.91 -2.16 -3.27
N HIS A 201 -31.51 -1.10 -2.72
CA HIS A 201 -30.75 0.03 -2.15
C HIS A 201 -29.92 -0.38 -0.94
N LYS A 202 -30.43 -1.27 -0.07
CA LYS A 202 -29.65 -1.83 1.05
C LYS A 202 -28.35 -2.47 0.55
N PHE A 203 -28.42 -3.34 -0.45
CA PHE A 203 -27.24 -4.04 -0.95
C PHE A 203 -26.35 -3.16 -1.83
N LEU A 204 -26.91 -2.17 -2.52
CA LEU A 204 -26.14 -1.11 -3.19
C LEU A 204 -25.25 -0.37 -2.17
N ILE A 205 -25.85 0.12 -1.08
CA ILE A 205 -25.12 0.83 -0.02
C ILE A 205 -24.09 -0.11 0.63
N LEU A 206 -24.47 -1.34 0.96
CA LEU A 206 -23.56 -2.30 1.58
C LEU A 206 -22.36 -2.66 0.67
N THR A 207 -22.56 -2.68 -0.66
CA THR A 207 -21.46 -2.83 -1.61
C THR A 207 -20.51 -1.63 -1.55
N GLY A 208 -21.05 -0.41 -1.49
CA GLY A 208 -20.28 0.82 -1.30
C GLY A 208 -19.49 0.84 0.01
N LEU A 209 -20.12 0.44 1.11
CA LEU A 209 -19.44 0.30 2.40
C LEU A 209 -18.30 -0.73 2.32
N GLY A 210 -18.55 -1.90 1.73
CA GLY A 210 -17.53 -2.92 1.52
C GLY A 210 -16.35 -2.42 0.67
N LEU A 211 -16.61 -1.72 -0.44
CA LEU A 211 -15.58 -1.12 -1.27
C LEU A 211 -14.78 -0.04 -0.52
N GLY A 212 -15.46 0.79 0.26
CA GLY A 212 -14.82 1.79 1.12
C GLY A 212 -13.87 1.17 2.12
N VAL A 213 -14.30 0.11 2.83
CA VAL A 213 -13.45 -0.64 3.76
C VAL A 213 -12.26 -1.28 3.03
N THR A 214 -12.50 -1.88 1.88
CA THR A 214 -11.50 -2.58 1.07
C THR A 214 -10.37 -1.66 0.62
N ILE A 215 -10.69 -0.52 0.01
CA ILE A 215 -9.70 0.44 -0.52
C ILE A 215 -9.02 1.20 0.61
N SER A 216 -9.75 1.53 1.68
CA SER A 216 -9.19 2.26 2.83
C SER A 216 -8.31 1.37 3.73
N THR A 217 -8.26 0.06 3.47
CA THR A 217 -7.35 -0.88 4.16
C THR A 217 -6.03 -1.05 3.40
N LYS A 218 -6.09 -1.32 2.09
CA LYS A 218 -4.91 -1.54 1.23
C LYS A 218 -5.25 -1.15 -0.21
N TRP A 219 -4.31 -0.57 -0.96
CA TRP A 219 -4.54 -0.18 -2.36
C TRP A 219 -4.79 -1.34 -3.32
N SER A 220 -4.40 -2.57 -2.98
CA SER A 220 -4.83 -3.76 -3.71
C SER A 220 -6.36 -3.90 -3.75
N GLY A 221 -7.08 -3.24 -2.84
CA GLY A 221 -8.53 -3.09 -2.89
C GLY A 221 -9.06 -2.37 -4.14
N LEU A 222 -8.25 -1.54 -4.81
CA LEU A 222 -8.60 -0.90 -6.09
C LEU A 222 -8.83 -1.95 -7.19
N PHE A 223 -8.18 -3.10 -7.13
CA PHE A 223 -8.44 -4.21 -8.07
C PHE A 223 -9.85 -4.76 -7.90
N THR A 224 -10.35 -4.86 -6.66
CA THR A 224 -11.73 -5.25 -6.39
C THR A 224 -12.72 -4.17 -6.85
N MET A 225 -12.38 -2.88 -6.67
CA MET A 225 -13.17 -1.79 -7.24
C MET A 225 -13.24 -1.88 -8.77
N ALA A 226 -12.13 -2.19 -9.43
CA ALA A 226 -12.09 -2.39 -10.87
C ALA A 226 -12.99 -3.56 -11.32
N VAL A 227 -13.00 -4.68 -10.58
CA VAL A 227 -13.93 -5.81 -10.83
C VAL A 227 -15.37 -5.33 -10.75
N ILE A 228 -15.77 -4.68 -9.66
CA ILE A 228 -17.15 -4.18 -9.50
C ILE A 228 -17.50 -3.13 -10.58
N GLY A 229 -16.55 -2.27 -10.94
CA GLY A 229 -16.67 -1.30 -12.01
C GLY A 229 -16.92 -1.95 -13.37
N SER A 230 -16.11 -2.95 -13.75
CA SER A 230 -16.25 -3.69 -15.00
C SER A 230 -17.57 -4.47 -15.07
N LEU A 231 -17.96 -5.16 -13.98
CA LEU A 231 -19.23 -5.88 -13.93
C LEU A 231 -20.41 -4.89 -13.99
N THR A 232 -20.30 -3.73 -13.35
CA THR A 232 -21.31 -2.66 -13.41
C THR A 232 -21.43 -2.07 -14.80
N ALA A 233 -20.31 -1.82 -15.50
CA ALA A 233 -20.31 -1.34 -16.88
C ALA A 233 -21.00 -2.36 -17.80
N LEU A 234 -20.71 -3.65 -17.63
CA LEU A 234 -21.39 -4.73 -18.36
C LEU A 234 -22.90 -4.77 -18.06
N GLU A 235 -23.31 -4.62 -16.79
CA GLU A 235 -24.73 -4.55 -16.45
C GLU A 235 -25.44 -3.36 -17.07
N LEU A 236 -24.84 -2.17 -17.02
CA LEU A 236 -25.41 -0.97 -17.62
C LEU A 236 -25.50 -1.10 -19.14
N TRP A 237 -24.53 -1.75 -19.78
CA TRP A 237 -24.57 -2.09 -21.20
C TRP A 237 -25.74 -3.03 -21.54
N LEU A 238 -25.98 -4.06 -20.71
CA LEU A 238 -27.12 -4.96 -20.88
C LEU A 238 -28.47 -4.24 -20.66
N ILE A 239 -28.56 -3.33 -19.68
CA ILE A 239 -29.76 -2.53 -19.42
C ILE A 239 -30.02 -1.54 -20.57
N LEU A 240 -28.98 -0.92 -21.13
CA LEU A 240 -29.10 -0.07 -22.32
C LEU A 240 -29.62 -0.87 -23.53
N GLY A 241 -29.21 -2.13 -23.65
CA GLY A 241 -29.69 -3.04 -24.70
C GLY A 241 -31.12 -3.54 -24.53
N ASP A 242 -31.75 -3.34 -23.36
CA ASP A 242 -33.09 -3.81 -23.06
C ASP A 242 -34.15 -2.77 -23.45
N LEU A 243 -34.90 -3.07 -24.51
CA LEU A 243 -35.93 -2.17 -25.05
C LEU A 243 -37.15 -2.00 -24.13
N GLN A 244 -37.28 -2.82 -23.08
CA GLN A 244 -38.33 -2.66 -22.06
C GLN A 244 -37.97 -1.60 -21.02
N VAL A 245 -36.70 -1.18 -20.94
CA VAL A 245 -36.23 -0.22 -19.94
C VAL A 245 -36.28 1.20 -20.51
N SER A 246 -36.98 2.11 -19.81
CA SER A 246 -37.01 3.52 -20.20
C SER A 246 -35.69 4.23 -19.93
N MET A 247 -35.37 5.26 -20.73
CA MET A 247 -34.17 6.10 -20.52
C MET A 247 -34.10 6.74 -19.12
N LYS A 248 -35.25 7.13 -18.56
CA LYS A 248 -35.33 7.63 -17.17
C LYS A 248 -34.87 6.58 -16.17
N SER A 249 -35.26 5.32 -16.37
CA SER A 249 -34.83 4.21 -15.51
C SER A 249 -33.34 3.90 -15.68
N LEU A 250 -32.80 3.98 -16.90
CA LEU A 250 -31.36 3.84 -17.17
C LEU A 250 -30.53 4.91 -16.45
N ILE A 251 -30.93 6.18 -16.54
CA ILE A 251 -30.27 7.29 -15.83
C ILE A 251 -30.33 7.05 -14.32
N ARG A 252 -31.48 6.64 -13.78
CA ARG A 252 -31.61 6.31 -12.35
C ARG A 252 -30.69 5.16 -11.93
N HIS A 253 -30.53 4.15 -12.79
CA HIS A 253 -29.58 3.06 -12.57
C HIS A 253 -28.13 3.52 -12.54
N PHE A 254 -27.75 4.43 -13.45
CA PHE A 254 -26.41 5.01 -13.50
C PHE A 254 -26.12 5.83 -12.24
N ILE A 255 -26.98 6.81 -11.92
CA ILE A 255 -26.81 7.69 -10.75
C ILE A 255 -26.74 6.87 -9.46
N SER A 256 -27.66 5.91 -9.27
CA SER A 256 -27.67 5.08 -8.05
C SER A 256 -26.36 4.30 -7.89
N ARG A 257 -25.83 3.71 -8.98
CA ARG A 257 -24.57 2.96 -8.95
C ARG A 257 -23.35 3.87 -8.79
N PHE A 258 -23.36 5.06 -9.38
CA PHE A 258 -22.30 6.06 -9.16
C PHE A 258 -22.24 6.49 -7.70
N VAL A 259 -23.39 6.82 -7.09
CA VAL A 259 -23.47 7.14 -5.66
C VAL A 259 -23.00 5.95 -4.82
N GLY A 260 -23.54 4.76 -5.10
CA GLY A 260 -23.27 3.56 -4.32
C GLY A 260 -21.84 3.04 -4.41
N PHE A 261 -21.27 2.99 -5.62
CA PHE A 261 -19.99 2.31 -5.88
C PHE A 261 -18.81 3.26 -6.03
N PHE A 262 -19.03 4.58 -6.06
CA PHE A 262 -17.96 5.57 -6.13
C PHE A 262 -18.03 6.58 -4.97
N LEU A 263 -19.13 7.31 -4.80
CA LEU A 263 -19.21 8.37 -3.78
C LEU A 263 -19.15 7.83 -2.35
N ILE A 264 -19.85 6.73 -2.04
CA ILE A 264 -19.78 6.12 -0.70
C ILE A 264 -18.36 5.65 -0.36
N PRO A 265 -17.67 4.83 -1.20
CA PRO A 265 -16.28 4.45 -0.96
C PRO A 265 -15.35 5.66 -0.82
N LEU A 266 -15.49 6.68 -1.68
CA LEU A 266 -14.69 7.89 -1.63
C LEU A 266 -14.88 8.64 -0.31
N THR A 267 -16.12 8.75 0.17
CA THR A 267 -16.43 9.41 1.46
C THR A 267 -15.77 8.67 2.62
N ILE A 268 -15.79 7.33 2.61
CA ILE A 268 -15.12 6.52 3.64
C ILE A 268 -13.60 6.73 3.55
N TYR A 269 -13.02 6.68 2.35
CA TYR A 269 -11.60 6.87 2.14
C TYR A 269 -11.12 8.22 2.66
N LEU A 270 -11.78 9.31 2.24
CA LEU A 270 -11.49 10.65 2.72
C LEU A 270 -11.72 10.79 4.22
N GLY A 271 -12.79 10.19 4.77
CA GLY A 271 -13.06 10.18 6.21
C GLY A 271 -11.97 9.46 7.02
N CYS A 272 -11.40 8.37 6.50
CA CYS A 272 -10.27 7.68 7.13
C CYS A 272 -9.02 8.56 7.14
N PHE A 273 -8.72 9.26 6.05
CA PHE A 273 -7.59 10.21 6.02
C PHE A 273 -7.83 11.44 6.92
N ALA A 274 -9.06 11.91 7.04
CA ALA A 274 -9.41 12.97 7.99
C ALA A 274 -9.15 12.53 9.43
N ALA A 275 -9.57 11.31 9.79
CA ALA A 275 -9.27 10.72 11.10
C ALA A 275 -7.77 10.49 11.31
N HIS A 276 -7.05 10.04 10.28
CA HIS A 276 -5.60 9.86 10.31
C HIS A 276 -4.87 11.17 10.62
N PHE A 277 -5.15 12.24 9.89
CA PHE A 277 -4.52 13.54 10.15
C PHE A 277 -4.93 14.16 11.49
N ALA A 278 -6.18 13.95 11.93
CA ALA A 278 -6.63 14.41 13.24
C ALA A 278 -5.96 13.65 14.40
N SER A 279 -5.55 12.40 14.17
CA SER A 279 -4.92 11.55 15.18
C SER A 279 -3.39 11.68 15.22
N LEU A 280 -2.79 12.33 14.21
CA LEU A 280 -1.34 12.55 14.09
C LEU A 280 -1.01 14.04 14.07
N PRO A 281 -1.24 14.77 15.18
CA PRO A 281 -0.98 16.20 15.24
C PRO A 281 0.51 16.56 15.26
N ASN A 282 1.40 15.63 15.60
CA ASN A 282 2.83 15.88 15.79
C ASN A 282 3.64 15.48 14.54
N GLY A 283 4.78 16.11 14.28
CA GLY A 283 5.70 15.86 13.17
C GLY A 283 6.56 14.62 13.34
N GLY A 284 6.49 13.97 14.49
CA GLY A 284 7.10 12.67 14.71
C GLY A 284 8.63 12.77 14.72
N SER A 285 9.18 13.59 15.61
CA SER A 285 10.64 13.74 15.80
C SER A 285 11.34 12.40 16.04
N ASN A 286 10.65 11.41 16.60
CA ASN A 286 11.18 10.06 16.83
C ASN A 286 11.02 9.12 15.62
N SER A 287 10.03 9.36 14.75
CA SER A 287 9.70 8.49 13.62
C SER A 287 10.24 9.03 12.28
N GLY A 288 10.63 10.30 12.24
CA GLY A 288 11.11 10.99 11.04
C GLY A 288 10.06 11.15 9.94
N GLY A 289 8.80 10.89 10.26
CA GLY A 289 7.73 10.78 9.27
C GLY A 289 7.45 12.08 8.52
N SER A 290 7.74 13.22 9.13
CA SER A 290 7.48 14.54 8.54
C SER A 290 8.57 15.03 7.57
N GLY A 291 9.76 14.42 7.54
CA GLY A 291 10.88 14.93 6.75
C GLY A 291 10.58 15.04 5.25
N LYS A 292 9.79 14.10 4.72
CA LYS A 292 9.34 14.09 3.32
C LYS A 292 8.18 15.04 3.00
N LEU A 293 7.58 15.68 4.00
CA LEU A 293 6.43 16.58 3.83
C LEU A 293 6.86 18.00 3.48
N SER A 294 5.98 18.73 2.83
CA SER A 294 6.13 20.14 2.50
C SER A 294 6.15 21.03 3.76
N PRO A 295 6.81 22.20 3.73
CA PRO A 295 6.73 23.19 4.80
C PRO A 295 5.29 23.59 5.13
N GLU A 296 4.45 23.70 4.10
CA GLU A 296 3.02 24.02 4.25
C GLU A 296 2.26 22.91 5.02
N PHE A 297 2.61 21.64 4.81
CA PHE A 297 2.06 20.57 5.65
C PHE A 297 2.62 20.66 7.07
N LYS A 298 3.94 20.76 7.23
CA LYS A 298 4.60 20.77 8.55
C LYS A 298 4.09 21.91 9.44
N SER A 299 3.80 23.07 8.86
CA SER A 299 3.24 24.23 9.59
C SER A 299 1.92 23.95 10.30
N THR A 300 1.20 22.90 9.89
CA THR A 300 -0.06 22.50 10.52
C THR A 300 0.09 21.51 11.68
N LEU A 301 1.32 21.07 11.99
CA LEU A 301 1.64 20.14 13.08
C LEU A 301 1.90 20.94 14.37
N ILE A 302 1.57 20.35 15.53
CA ILE A 302 1.56 21.03 16.84
C ILE A 302 2.97 21.18 17.42
N ASP A 303 3.77 20.12 17.37
CA ASP A 303 5.15 20.02 17.89
C ASP A 303 6.20 20.56 16.90
N ASN A 304 5.79 21.45 16.01
CA ASN A 304 6.66 21.99 14.99
C ASN A 304 7.76 22.84 15.64
N ASP A 305 8.95 22.25 15.83
CA ASP A 305 10.12 22.91 16.42
C ASP A 305 10.59 24.13 15.60
N VAL A 306 10.13 24.22 14.35
CA VAL A 306 10.41 25.35 13.46
C VAL A 306 9.31 26.40 13.58
N ASP A 307 9.66 27.56 14.12
CA ASP A 307 8.79 28.74 14.17
C ASP A 307 8.72 29.43 12.80
N TRP A 308 7.98 28.83 11.87
CA TRP A 308 7.84 29.31 10.48
C TRP A 308 7.38 30.77 10.39
N GLU A 309 6.63 31.25 11.39
CA GLU A 309 6.15 32.63 11.43
C GLU A 309 7.22 33.65 11.85
N ASN A 310 8.35 33.22 12.40
CA ASN A 310 9.44 34.09 12.79
C ASN A 310 10.76 33.83 12.04
N LEU A 311 10.72 32.96 11.02
CA LEU A 311 11.85 32.74 10.13
C LEU A 311 11.93 33.82 9.04
N PRO A 312 13.14 34.31 8.73
CA PRO A 312 13.35 35.25 7.63
C PRO A 312 13.18 34.58 6.27
N VAL A 313 12.43 35.23 5.38
CA VAL A 313 12.27 34.77 3.99
C VAL A 313 13.49 35.09 3.13
N GLU A 314 14.23 36.15 3.47
CA GLU A 314 15.42 36.57 2.74
C GLU A 314 16.60 35.66 3.05
N VAL A 315 17.31 35.17 2.03
CA VAL A 315 18.51 34.35 2.23
C VAL A 315 19.76 35.21 1.97
N SER A 316 20.64 35.25 2.96
CA SER A 316 21.89 36.03 2.92
C SER A 316 23.11 35.12 3.01
N TYR A 317 24.27 35.58 2.52
CA TYR A 317 25.53 35.00 2.94
C TYR A 317 25.66 35.02 4.47
N GLY A 318 26.26 33.97 5.05
CA GLY A 318 26.35 33.72 6.48
C GLY A 318 25.12 33.05 7.10
N SER A 319 24.06 32.81 6.32
CA SER A 319 22.85 32.13 6.82
C SER A 319 23.10 30.64 6.93
N THR A 320 22.55 30.02 7.98
CA THR A 320 22.41 28.58 8.10
C THR A 320 21.10 28.17 7.44
N ILE A 321 21.16 27.23 6.50
CA ILE A 321 20.02 26.80 5.70
C ILE A 321 19.91 25.27 5.67
N THR A 322 18.72 24.77 5.35
CA THR A 322 18.55 23.39 4.87
C THR A 322 18.09 23.41 3.41
N LEU A 323 18.71 22.58 2.58
CA LEU A 323 18.39 22.45 1.16
C LEU A 323 17.55 21.20 0.94
N LYS A 324 16.38 21.37 0.33
CA LYS A 324 15.46 20.26 0.07
C LYS A 324 15.24 20.07 -1.41
N HIS A 325 15.31 18.81 -1.84
CA HIS A 325 15.09 18.44 -3.22
C HIS A 325 13.61 18.57 -3.58
N PHE A 326 13.29 19.38 -4.58
CA PHE A 326 11.93 19.79 -4.91
C PHE A 326 11.02 18.60 -5.23
N ASN A 327 11.51 17.65 -6.03
CA ASN A 327 10.72 16.48 -6.42
C ASN A 327 10.76 15.36 -5.39
N LEU A 328 11.86 15.18 -4.64
CA LEU A 328 12.03 14.00 -3.78
C LEU A 328 11.62 14.26 -2.33
N GLY A 329 11.59 15.51 -1.90
CA GLY A 329 11.24 15.87 -0.53
C GLY A 329 12.30 15.46 0.51
N SER A 330 13.51 15.11 0.09
CA SER A 330 14.63 14.79 0.99
C SER A 330 15.63 15.96 1.05
N TYR A 331 16.41 16.01 2.12
CA TYR A 331 17.43 17.04 2.37
C TYR A 331 18.77 16.68 1.78
N LEU A 332 19.50 17.68 1.31
CA LEU A 332 20.93 17.56 1.09
C LEU A 332 21.60 17.32 2.44
N HIS A 333 22.31 16.21 2.56
CA HIS A 333 22.81 15.69 3.82
C HIS A 333 24.29 15.31 3.68
N SER A 334 25.03 15.42 4.78
CA SER A 334 26.41 14.90 4.85
C SER A 334 26.76 14.49 6.27
N HIS A 335 27.63 13.50 6.44
CA HIS A 335 28.05 13.00 7.75
C HIS A 335 29.49 12.50 7.66
N ASN A 336 30.13 12.17 8.78
CA ASN A 336 31.57 11.85 8.82
C ASN A 336 32.03 10.57 8.07
N ALA A 337 31.12 9.79 7.50
CA ALA A 337 31.49 8.61 6.71
C ALA A 337 32.03 9.03 5.33
N THR A 338 32.90 8.19 4.77
CA THR A 338 33.56 8.43 3.49
C THR A 338 33.12 7.43 2.43
N TYR A 339 33.19 7.81 1.16
CA TYR A 339 32.97 6.87 0.06
C TYR A 339 33.96 5.69 0.16
N GLN A 340 33.50 4.48 -0.16
CA GLN A 340 34.40 3.31 -0.26
C GLN A 340 34.99 3.15 -1.67
N THR A 341 34.34 3.76 -2.66
CA THR A 341 34.75 3.84 -4.05
C THR A 341 35.05 5.30 -4.40
N GLY A 342 35.43 5.57 -5.65
CA GLY A 342 35.63 6.94 -6.12
C GLY A 342 36.72 7.70 -5.35
N THR A 343 36.40 8.89 -4.83
CA THR A 343 37.39 9.78 -4.20
C THR A 343 37.77 9.39 -2.78
N GLN A 344 36.96 8.54 -2.14
CA GLN A 344 37.05 8.22 -0.71
C GLN A 344 36.95 9.44 0.22
N LYS A 345 36.35 10.54 -0.26
CA LYS A 345 36.06 11.74 0.53
C LYS A 345 34.73 11.59 1.27
N GLN A 346 34.35 12.62 2.04
CA GLN A 346 33.13 12.58 2.86
C GLN A 346 31.88 12.48 1.99
N GLN A 347 30.95 11.61 2.38
CA GLN A 347 29.74 11.34 1.61
C GLN A 347 28.78 12.52 1.58
N VAL A 348 28.13 12.74 0.44
CA VAL A 348 26.99 13.65 0.30
C VAL A 348 25.82 12.86 -0.25
N THR A 349 24.67 12.98 0.41
CA THR A 349 23.51 12.11 0.13
C THR A 349 22.21 12.90 0.24
N LEU A 350 21.11 12.23 -0.13
CA LEU A 350 19.76 12.66 0.18
C LEU A 350 19.22 11.89 1.38
N TYR A 351 18.83 12.63 2.43
CA TYR A 351 18.26 12.05 3.64
C TYR A 351 16.84 12.55 3.90
N GLY A 352 15.94 11.64 4.26
CA GLY A 352 14.49 11.91 4.36
C GLY A 352 13.97 12.16 5.77
N PHE A 353 14.85 12.14 6.78
CA PHE A 353 14.49 12.33 8.19
C PHE A 353 14.64 13.81 8.56
N ASP A 354 13.75 14.28 9.43
CA ASP A 354 13.77 15.62 10.02
C ASP A 354 13.16 15.54 11.43
N PRO A 355 13.77 16.17 12.46
CA PRO A 355 14.97 17.02 12.42
C PRO A 355 16.30 16.22 12.37
N ASP A 356 17.30 16.76 11.66
CA ASP A 356 18.69 16.28 11.69
C ASP A 356 19.70 17.44 11.47
N PRO A 357 20.60 17.73 12.43
CA PRO A 357 21.63 18.77 12.29
C PRO A 357 22.57 18.58 11.08
N ASN A 358 22.75 17.34 10.60
CA ASN A 358 23.56 17.02 9.41
C ASN A 358 22.91 17.45 8.09
N ASN A 359 21.70 18.03 8.15
CA ASN A 359 21.05 18.66 7.00
C ASN A 359 21.39 20.16 6.89
N GLU A 360 22.14 20.73 7.84
CA GLU A 360 22.42 22.17 7.93
C GLU A 360 23.69 22.60 7.17
N TRP A 361 23.54 23.63 6.34
CA TRP A 361 24.60 24.20 5.51
C TRP A 361 24.73 25.70 5.74
N ILE A 362 25.95 26.23 5.75
CA ILE A 362 26.23 27.66 5.84
C ILE A 362 26.62 28.20 4.46
N LEU A 363 25.97 29.28 4.05
CA LEU A 363 26.24 29.95 2.77
C LEU A 363 27.45 30.88 2.89
N GLU A 364 28.56 30.52 2.29
CA GLU A 364 29.78 31.33 2.26
C GLU A 364 29.98 32.03 0.91
N MET A 365 30.78 33.11 0.96
CA MET A 365 31.19 33.83 -0.23
C MET A 365 32.37 33.14 -0.92
N LYS A 366 32.51 33.38 -2.23
CA LYS A 366 33.76 33.07 -2.95
C LYS A 366 34.99 33.73 -2.31
N GLN A 367 34.88 34.99 -1.91
CA GLN A 367 35.97 35.72 -1.26
C GLN A 367 36.08 35.34 0.21
N ARG A 368 37.31 35.16 0.70
CA ARG A 368 37.57 34.92 2.11
C ARG A 368 37.05 36.11 2.95
N SER A 369 36.15 35.83 3.87
CA SER A 369 35.72 36.77 4.90
C SER A 369 36.33 36.37 6.24
N GLU A 370 36.59 37.34 7.13
CA GLU A 370 36.93 37.00 8.52
C GLU A 370 35.75 36.33 9.21
N GLU A 371 36.05 35.57 10.27
CA GLU A 371 35.04 34.81 11.00
C GLU A 371 34.00 35.74 11.63
N GLY A 372 32.73 35.50 11.35
CA GLY A 372 31.61 36.31 11.82
C GLY A 372 31.29 37.56 10.97
N ASP A 373 32.12 37.93 9.99
CA ASP A 373 31.85 39.12 9.15
C ASP A 373 30.61 38.96 8.28
N LEU A 374 30.34 37.74 7.79
CA LEU A 374 29.13 37.45 7.02
C LEU A 374 27.87 37.65 7.86
N GLN A 375 27.93 37.34 9.16
CA GLN A 375 26.79 37.50 10.07
C GLN A 375 26.57 38.95 10.52
N ARG A 376 27.58 39.83 10.35
CA ARG A 376 27.50 41.26 10.71
C ARG A 376 26.75 42.10 9.68
N LYS A 377 26.55 41.66 8.44
CA LYS A 377 25.85 42.45 7.41
C LYS A 377 25.02 41.56 6.50
N ILE A 378 23.77 41.95 6.31
CA ILE A 378 22.86 41.31 5.34
C ILE A 378 23.41 41.56 3.93
N ARG A 379 23.68 40.48 3.21
CA ARG A 379 24.10 40.47 1.81
C ARG A 379 23.29 39.39 1.10
N THR A 380 22.20 39.82 0.45
CA THR A 380 21.27 38.93 -0.27
C THR A 380 21.94 38.24 -1.44
N ILE A 381 21.57 36.99 -1.69
CA ILE A 381 22.04 36.21 -2.84
C ILE A 381 21.09 36.41 -4.02
N LYS A 382 21.61 36.82 -5.17
CA LYS A 382 20.86 37.06 -6.41
C LYS A 382 21.00 35.90 -7.39
N ASP A 383 20.11 35.86 -8.38
CA ASP A 383 20.30 34.95 -9.52
C ASP A 383 21.66 35.19 -10.19
N GLY A 384 22.40 34.11 -10.41
CA GLY A 384 23.73 34.11 -11.00
C GLY A 384 24.88 34.37 -10.04
N ASP A 385 24.63 34.64 -8.75
CA ASP A 385 25.68 34.76 -7.75
C ASP A 385 26.34 33.39 -7.47
N VAL A 386 27.61 33.44 -7.04
CA VAL A 386 28.42 32.25 -6.72
C VAL A 386 28.54 32.10 -5.22
N ILE A 387 28.15 30.93 -4.72
CA ILE A 387 28.16 30.56 -3.30
C ILE A 387 29.12 29.40 -3.06
N ARG A 388 29.52 29.24 -1.80
CA ARG A 388 30.14 28.01 -1.27
C ARG A 388 29.22 27.44 -0.19
N LEU A 389 29.04 26.13 -0.15
CA LEU A 389 28.18 25.45 0.82
C LEU A 389 29.05 24.74 1.85
N LEU A 390 29.11 25.28 3.06
CA LEU A 390 29.84 24.69 4.18
C LEU A 390 28.90 23.81 5.00
N HIS A 391 29.16 22.52 5.08
CA HIS A 391 28.43 21.63 5.97
C HIS A 391 28.70 22.01 7.43
N LYS A 392 27.65 22.36 8.19
CA LYS A 392 27.80 22.99 9.50
C LYS A 392 28.45 22.06 10.52
N GLU A 393 28.04 20.81 10.57
CA GLU A 393 28.48 19.85 11.60
C GLU A 393 29.94 19.40 11.38
N THR A 394 30.33 19.12 10.12
CA THR A 394 31.68 18.62 9.83
C THR A 394 32.66 19.71 9.42
N GLY A 395 32.19 20.93 9.14
CA GLY A 395 33.02 22.06 8.73
C GLY A 395 33.70 21.90 7.37
N LYS A 396 33.18 21.00 6.50
CA LYS A 396 33.71 20.75 5.16
C LYS A 396 32.85 21.40 4.07
N LEU A 397 33.46 21.74 2.95
CA LEU A 397 32.77 22.38 1.82
C LEU A 397 32.22 21.34 0.85
N LEU A 398 31.07 21.63 0.24
CA LEU A 398 30.54 20.86 -0.87
C LEU A 398 31.47 20.99 -2.08
N HIS A 399 31.91 19.85 -2.59
CA HIS A 399 32.95 19.72 -3.59
C HIS A 399 32.53 18.73 -4.69
N VAL A 400 33.07 18.90 -5.90
CA VAL A 400 32.90 17.96 -7.02
C VAL A 400 34.26 17.56 -7.55
N ASP A 401 34.48 16.26 -7.66
CA ASP A 401 35.62 15.70 -8.37
C ASP A 401 35.19 15.13 -9.72
N ASP A 402 36.09 15.14 -10.70
CA ASP A 402 35.93 14.47 -12.00
C ASP A 402 36.17 12.96 -11.84
N VAL A 403 35.31 12.33 -11.03
CA VAL A 403 35.28 10.91 -10.72
C VAL A 403 33.84 10.45 -10.81
N ARG A 404 33.61 9.28 -11.41
CA ARG A 404 32.25 8.74 -11.57
C ARG A 404 31.63 8.44 -10.20
N PRO A 405 30.35 8.79 -9.98
CA PRO A 405 29.66 8.48 -8.74
C PRO A 405 29.40 6.96 -8.62
N PRO A 406 29.20 6.43 -7.39
CA PRO A 406 29.09 4.99 -7.15
C PRO A 406 27.93 4.25 -7.81
N VAL A 407 26.80 4.91 -8.08
CA VAL A 407 25.61 4.29 -8.70
C VAL A 407 25.39 4.81 -10.11
N SER A 408 25.44 6.13 -10.31
CA SER A 408 25.26 6.78 -11.62
C SER A 408 26.53 6.79 -12.48
N GLU A 409 27.06 5.63 -12.85
CA GLU A 409 28.40 5.44 -13.46
C GLU A 409 28.62 6.00 -14.89
N GLU A 410 27.67 6.76 -15.43
CA GLU A 410 27.77 7.37 -16.76
C GLU A 410 28.87 8.46 -16.82
N GLU A 411 29.51 8.62 -17.99
CA GLU A 411 30.71 9.48 -18.12
C GLU A 411 30.47 10.97 -17.89
N TYR A 412 29.23 11.42 -18.07
CA TYR A 412 28.80 12.80 -17.87
C TYR A 412 28.34 13.09 -16.43
N ASN A 413 28.59 12.16 -15.51
CA ASN A 413 28.28 12.28 -14.09
C ASN A 413 29.56 12.33 -13.23
N ASN A 414 29.54 13.24 -12.27
CA ASN A 414 30.63 13.51 -11.35
C ASN A 414 30.18 13.29 -9.90
N GLU A 415 31.05 12.68 -9.11
CA GLU A 415 30.88 12.45 -7.68
C GLU A 415 30.85 13.78 -6.93
N VAL A 416 29.81 13.96 -6.11
CA VAL A 416 29.69 15.09 -5.19
C VAL A 416 30.08 14.60 -3.81
N ASN A 417 31.02 15.30 -3.17
CA ASN A 417 31.53 14.95 -1.85
C ASN A 417 31.72 16.20 -0.99
N CYS A 418 32.12 16.00 0.26
CA CYS A 418 32.55 17.07 1.13
C CYS A 418 34.06 16.99 1.37
N GLU A 419 34.75 18.09 1.06
CA GLU A 419 36.19 18.23 1.29
C GLU A 419 36.52 19.59 1.87
N GLY A 420 37.67 19.61 2.54
CA GLY A 420 38.30 20.82 2.96
C GLY A 420 37.75 21.39 4.24
N SER A 421 38.24 22.57 4.58
CA SER A 421 37.85 23.27 5.79
C SER A 421 37.84 24.77 5.54
N LYS A 422 37.22 25.52 6.47
CA LYS A 422 37.28 26.98 6.50
C LYS A 422 38.73 27.47 6.29
N GLY A 423 38.95 28.20 5.18
CA GLY A 423 40.24 28.83 4.88
C GLY A 423 41.08 28.18 3.77
N MET A 424 40.55 27.20 3.04
CA MET A 424 41.14 26.69 1.80
C MET A 424 41.20 27.74 0.66
N ASP A 425 41.93 27.39 -0.41
CA ASP A 425 42.27 28.31 -1.51
C ASP A 425 41.03 29.11 -2.00
N PRO A 426 41.06 30.45 -1.92
CA PRO A 426 39.97 31.30 -2.37
C PRO A 426 39.72 31.24 -3.89
N TYR A 427 40.54 30.53 -4.68
CA TYR A 427 40.43 30.49 -6.14
C TYR A 427 40.09 29.12 -6.74
N ASP A 428 39.81 28.10 -5.94
CA ASP A 428 39.41 26.80 -6.47
C ASP A 428 37.91 26.78 -6.84
N GLY A 429 37.65 26.62 -8.14
CA GLY A 429 36.31 26.54 -8.72
C GLY A 429 35.54 25.26 -8.37
N ASN A 430 36.22 24.26 -7.77
CA ASN A 430 35.60 22.98 -7.39
C ASN A 430 34.74 23.05 -6.11
N TYR A 431 34.81 24.18 -5.39
CA TYR A 431 33.96 24.44 -4.22
C TYR A 431 32.84 25.45 -4.52
N GLU A 432 32.80 25.97 -5.74
CA GLU A 432 31.99 27.12 -6.12
C GLU A 432 30.73 26.67 -6.89
N TRP A 433 29.59 27.17 -6.45
CA TRP A 433 28.29 26.86 -7.02
C TRP A 433 27.57 28.13 -7.44
N LYS A 434 27.24 28.25 -8.72
CA LYS A 434 26.42 29.34 -9.24
C LYS A 434 24.94 29.02 -9.00
N VAL A 435 24.25 29.92 -8.30
CA VAL A 435 22.81 29.82 -8.07
C VAL A 435 22.07 30.23 -9.35
N ARG A 436 21.26 29.34 -9.90
CA ARG A 436 20.37 29.62 -11.04
C ARG A 436 18.92 29.48 -10.62
N ILE A 437 18.22 30.59 -10.46
CA ILE A 437 16.81 30.62 -10.08
C ILE A 437 15.96 30.27 -11.30
N VAL A 438 15.07 29.29 -11.14
CA VAL A 438 14.28 28.72 -12.25
C VAL A 438 12.83 29.17 -12.19
N GLN A 439 12.20 28.99 -11.04
CA GLN A 439 10.77 29.25 -10.87
C GLN A 439 10.43 29.63 -9.44
N LYS A 440 9.20 30.14 -9.26
CA LYS A 440 8.60 30.32 -7.93
C LYS A 440 7.90 29.03 -7.53
N ARG A 441 7.99 28.66 -6.26
CA ARG A 441 7.22 27.55 -5.68
C ARG A 441 5.78 27.98 -5.35
N SER A 442 5.64 29.18 -4.80
CA SER A 442 4.38 29.70 -4.27
C SER A 442 3.69 30.65 -5.25
N THR A 443 2.37 30.51 -5.41
CA THR A 443 1.51 31.43 -6.18
C THR A 443 1.08 32.67 -5.40
N LEU A 444 1.25 32.70 -4.07
CA LEU A 444 0.84 33.85 -3.22
C LEU A 444 1.83 35.01 -3.30
N THR A 445 3.06 34.77 -3.75
CA THR A 445 4.03 35.84 -3.92
C THR A 445 3.75 36.56 -5.24
N ASP A 446 2.84 37.53 -5.19
CA ASP A 446 2.48 38.40 -6.33
C ASP A 446 3.69 39.16 -6.89
N ASN A 447 4.75 39.31 -6.10
CA ASN A 447 5.99 39.97 -6.51
C ASN A 447 6.97 39.00 -7.20
N ASN A 448 7.81 39.53 -8.09
CA ASN A 448 8.83 38.75 -8.80
C ASN A 448 10.15 38.61 -8.03
N LEU A 449 10.20 38.97 -6.74
CA LEU A 449 11.44 38.90 -5.96
C LEU A 449 12.04 37.49 -5.89
N PRO A 450 11.26 36.39 -5.74
CA PRO A 450 11.82 35.05 -5.69
C PRO A 450 12.48 34.60 -7.00
N LEU A 451 12.27 35.33 -8.11
CA LEU A 451 12.94 35.12 -9.41
C LEU A 451 14.21 35.96 -9.57
N ILE A 452 14.42 36.96 -8.70
CA ILE A 452 15.54 37.91 -8.77
C ILE A 452 16.59 37.59 -7.70
N LYS A 453 16.13 37.18 -6.52
CA LYS A 453 16.96 36.84 -5.36
C LYS A 453 16.44 35.62 -4.62
N LEU A 454 17.37 34.91 -4.00
CA LEU A 454 17.10 33.67 -3.29
C LEU A 454 16.27 33.93 -2.05
N ARG A 455 15.10 33.29 -1.97
CA ARG A 455 14.14 33.44 -0.87
C ARG A 455 13.69 32.07 -0.38
N ALA A 456 13.72 31.87 0.94
CA ALA A 456 13.35 30.61 1.59
C ALA A 456 11.87 30.29 1.32
N THR A 457 11.57 29.02 1.07
CA THR A 457 10.25 28.46 0.68
C THR A 457 9.63 29.01 -0.62
N GLU A 458 10.13 30.11 -1.18
CA GLU A 458 9.56 30.76 -2.37
C GLU A 458 10.34 30.50 -3.66
N SER A 459 11.68 30.49 -3.61
CA SER A 459 12.54 30.30 -4.78
C SER A 459 12.86 28.83 -5.03
N VAL A 460 12.64 28.37 -6.27
CA VAL A 460 13.16 27.09 -6.77
C VAL A 460 14.34 27.37 -7.69
N PHE A 461 15.47 26.74 -7.42
CA PHE A 461 16.73 27.02 -8.10
C PHE A 461 17.54 25.74 -8.37
N GLN A 462 18.58 25.89 -9.17
CA GLN A 462 19.59 24.90 -9.47
C GLN A 462 20.95 25.39 -8.96
N LEU A 463 21.80 24.45 -8.60
CA LEU A 463 23.20 24.70 -8.26
C LEU A 463 24.06 24.21 -9.41
N VAL A 464 24.67 25.16 -10.14
CA VAL A 464 25.56 24.87 -11.26
C VAL A 464 27.00 24.94 -10.76
N HIS A 465 27.72 23.83 -10.81
CA HIS A 465 29.10 23.76 -10.37
C HIS A 465 29.99 24.65 -11.26
N VAL A 466 30.83 25.51 -10.69
CA VAL A 466 31.61 26.48 -11.49
C VAL A 466 32.77 25.83 -12.22
N GLY A 467 33.46 24.87 -11.59
CA GLY A 467 34.61 24.18 -12.18
C GLY A 467 34.26 23.39 -13.45
N THR A 468 33.30 22.46 -13.33
CA THR A 468 32.92 21.52 -14.41
C THR A 468 31.68 21.95 -15.21
N ARG A 469 30.87 22.90 -14.69
CA ARG A 469 29.57 23.33 -15.26
C ARG A 469 28.43 22.32 -15.19
N CYS A 470 28.66 21.17 -14.57
CA CYS A 470 27.60 20.20 -14.26
C CYS A 470 26.60 20.80 -13.26
N ILE A 471 25.42 20.19 -13.16
CA ILE A 471 24.33 20.65 -12.29
C ILE A 471 24.10 19.63 -11.18
N LEU A 472 23.98 20.10 -9.95
CA LEU A 472 23.68 19.26 -8.79
C LEU A 472 22.34 18.54 -9.00
N ASN A 473 22.39 17.21 -8.94
CA ASN A 473 21.31 16.30 -9.25
C ASN A 473 21.17 15.24 -8.16
N ALA A 474 19.98 14.67 -8.05
CA ALA A 474 19.72 13.54 -7.20
C ALA A 474 18.57 12.68 -7.75
N HIS A 475 18.62 11.38 -7.47
CA HIS A 475 17.56 10.44 -7.84
C HIS A 475 17.15 9.57 -6.65
N GLN A 476 16.18 8.67 -6.86
CA GLN A 476 15.67 7.81 -5.79
C GLN A 476 16.63 6.68 -5.44
N ASP A 477 17.45 6.22 -6.39
CA ASP A 477 18.32 5.06 -6.18
C ASP A 477 19.26 5.26 -4.98
N LYS A 478 19.38 4.18 -4.20
CA LYS A 478 20.09 4.17 -2.93
C LYS A 478 21.55 3.81 -3.14
N LEU A 479 22.42 4.48 -2.40
CA LEU A 479 23.79 4.06 -2.24
C LEU A 479 23.87 2.72 -1.49
N PRO A 480 24.98 1.97 -1.61
CA PRO A 480 25.13 0.69 -0.92
C PRO A 480 25.13 0.80 0.62
N GLY A 481 25.19 -0.35 1.31
CA GLY A 481 25.12 -0.41 2.77
C GLY A 481 26.18 0.41 3.51
N TRP A 482 27.34 0.68 2.90
CA TRP A 482 28.39 1.54 3.48
C TRP A 482 28.02 3.04 3.53
N ALA A 483 26.96 3.45 2.83
CA ALA A 483 26.37 4.79 2.85
C ALA A 483 24.94 4.77 3.41
N PHE A 484 24.67 3.83 4.34
CA PHE A 484 23.42 3.77 5.11
C PHE A 484 22.15 3.67 4.25
N LYS A 485 22.28 3.22 2.99
CA LYS A 485 21.18 3.19 2.00
C LYS A 485 20.48 4.54 1.81
N GLN A 486 21.20 5.64 1.95
CA GLN A 486 20.68 6.96 1.59
C GLN A 486 20.68 7.13 0.06
N SER A 487 19.90 8.06 -0.46
CA SER A 487 19.81 8.27 -1.92
C SER A 487 21.04 9.05 -2.43
N GLU A 488 21.50 8.72 -3.64
CA GLU A 488 22.70 9.34 -4.24
C GLU A 488 22.47 10.80 -4.63
N VAL A 489 23.49 11.64 -4.40
CA VAL A 489 23.62 13.00 -4.91
C VAL A 489 24.87 13.04 -5.78
N PHE A 490 24.75 13.61 -6.97
CA PHE A 490 25.82 13.68 -7.95
C PHE A 490 25.67 14.94 -8.81
N CYS A 491 26.64 15.22 -9.67
CA CYS A 491 26.63 16.39 -10.54
C CYS A 491 26.70 15.96 -12.00
N THR A 492 25.75 16.38 -12.83
CA THR A 492 25.60 15.86 -14.20
C THR A 492 25.53 16.96 -15.26
N ASP A 493 26.10 16.70 -16.43
CA ASP A 493 26.05 17.63 -17.57
C ASP A 493 24.73 17.53 -18.37
N GLU A 494 24.09 16.35 -18.36
CA GLU A 494 22.84 16.07 -19.08
C GLU A 494 21.68 15.74 -18.12
N PRO A 495 21.24 16.69 -17.26
CA PRO A 495 20.23 16.40 -16.26
C PRO A 495 18.83 16.26 -16.84
N THR A 496 18.06 15.33 -16.26
CA THR A 496 16.61 15.49 -16.21
C THR A 496 16.29 16.70 -15.33
N ILE A 497 15.73 17.76 -15.93
CA ILE A 497 15.59 19.09 -15.31
C ILE A 497 14.93 19.04 -13.91
N LEU A 498 13.88 18.23 -13.72
CA LEU A 498 13.15 18.16 -12.44
C LEU A 498 13.99 17.58 -11.28
N ASN A 499 15.02 16.78 -11.57
CA ASN A 499 15.91 16.19 -10.59
C ASN A 499 17.06 17.12 -10.16
N THR A 500 17.03 18.37 -10.62
CA THR A 500 18.03 19.39 -10.25
C THR A 500 17.43 20.54 -9.46
N PHE A 501 16.13 20.47 -9.16
CA PHE A 501 15.41 21.54 -8.50
C PHE A 501 15.57 21.42 -6.99
N TRP A 502 16.05 22.49 -6.38
CA TRP A 502 16.22 22.64 -4.94
C TRP A 502 15.49 23.90 -4.46
N TYR A 503 15.14 23.90 -3.18
CA TYR A 503 14.67 25.09 -2.49
C TYR A 503 15.24 25.12 -1.08
N VAL A 504 15.37 26.32 -0.51
CA VAL A 504 15.73 26.51 0.88
C VAL A 504 14.47 26.31 1.73
N GLU A 505 14.47 25.32 2.61
CA GLU A 505 13.34 25.07 3.52
C GLU A 505 13.51 25.89 4.80
N TYR A 506 14.58 25.64 5.55
CA TYR A 506 14.92 26.38 6.76
C TYR A 506 15.97 27.45 6.45
N ASN A 507 15.89 28.61 7.13
CA ASN A 507 16.84 29.70 7.00
C ASN A 507 16.95 30.49 8.32
N SER A 508 18.15 30.60 8.87
CA SER A 508 18.45 31.43 10.05
C SER A 508 19.71 32.26 9.83
N HIS A 509 19.66 33.52 10.22
CA HIS A 509 20.79 34.43 10.19
C HIS A 509 20.65 35.49 11.30
N PRO A 510 21.66 35.73 12.16
CA PRO A 510 21.52 36.56 13.35
C PRO A 510 20.87 37.93 13.13
N LYS A 511 21.27 38.66 12.07
CA LYS A 511 20.66 39.95 11.72
C LYS A 511 19.27 39.87 11.09
N LEU A 512 18.99 38.84 10.31
CA LEU A 512 17.67 38.69 9.69
C LEU A 512 16.66 38.24 10.75
N ASP A 513 17.06 37.33 11.63
CA ASP A 513 16.26 36.89 12.76
C ASP A 513 15.95 38.06 13.71
N ALA A 514 16.95 38.90 14.01
CA ALA A 514 16.75 40.14 14.76
C ALA A 514 15.81 41.12 14.01
N GLY A 515 15.98 41.24 12.69
CA GLY A 515 15.15 42.09 11.83
C GLY A 515 13.69 41.65 11.76
N VAL A 516 13.42 40.35 11.72
CA VAL A 516 12.07 39.79 11.77
C VAL A 516 11.45 40.07 13.14
N LYS A 517 12.21 39.85 14.22
CA LYS A 517 11.77 40.17 15.60
C LYS A 517 11.46 41.66 15.80
N SER A 518 12.19 42.56 15.12
CA SER A 518 11.92 44.01 15.14
C SER A 518 10.91 44.49 14.08
N GLY A 519 10.39 43.59 13.24
CA GLY A 519 9.43 43.92 12.18
C GLY A 519 10.02 44.69 10.98
N THR A 520 11.34 44.72 10.83
CA THR A 520 12.05 45.41 9.74
C THR A 520 12.33 44.52 8.53
N GLU A 521 12.27 43.20 8.71
CA GLU A 521 12.49 42.20 7.65
C GLU A 521 11.22 41.37 7.41
N SER A 522 11.04 40.90 6.17
CA SER A 522 9.91 40.04 5.83
C SER A 522 10.11 38.62 6.35
N LYS A 523 9.05 38.07 6.93
CA LYS A 523 8.98 36.68 7.38
C LYS A 523 8.47 35.74 6.30
N ILE A 524 8.71 34.45 6.49
CA ILE A 524 8.09 33.39 5.68
C ILE A 524 6.56 33.46 5.86
N ASN A 525 5.83 33.37 4.75
CA ASN A 525 4.38 33.32 4.74
C ASN A 525 3.94 32.07 3.98
N LEU A 526 3.50 31.05 4.73
CA LEU A 526 3.03 29.79 4.17
C LEU A 526 1.53 29.90 3.86
N HIS A 527 1.11 29.24 2.78
CA HIS A 527 -0.32 29.15 2.46
C HIS A 527 -1.06 28.36 3.53
N PRO A 528 -2.32 28.74 3.87
CA PRO A 528 -3.19 27.87 4.64
C PRO A 528 -3.33 26.52 3.94
N TYR A 529 -2.91 25.45 4.62
CA TYR A 529 -2.88 24.12 4.03
C TYR A 529 -4.17 23.38 4.35
N THR A 530 -4.99 23.11 3.33
CA THR A 530 -6.31 22.50 3.53
C THR A 530 -6.21 20.99 3.71
N PHE A 531 -7.30 20.37 4.15
CA PHE A 531 -7.40 18.91 4.18
C PHE A 531 -7.13 18.27 2.81
N LEU A 532 -7.61 18.89 1.72
CA LEU A 532 -7.44 18.32 0.38
C LEU A 532 -5.97 18.40 -0.05
N ASP A 533 -5.27 19.48 0.29
CA ASP A 533 -3.84 19.62 0.00
C ASP A 533 -3.03 18.56 0.75
N LYS A 534 -3.28 18.40 2.06
CA LYS A 534 -2.71 17.30 2.87
C LYS A 534 -2.97 15.94 2.26
N PHE A 535 -4.22 15.70 1.88
CA PHE A 535 -4.63 14.43 1.30
C PHE A 535 -3.88 14.14 -0.01
N LEU A 536 -3.85 15.09 -0.94
CA LEU A 536 -3.21 14.92 -2.25
C LEU A 536 -1.69 14.74 -2.11
N GLU A 537 -1.04 15.53 -1.26
CA GLU A 537 0.38 15.37 -0.98
C GLU A 537 0.68 13.97 -0.43
N ILE A 538 -0.09 13.50 0.54
CA ILE A 538 0.11 12.17 1.11
C ILE A 538 -0.16 11.06 0.11
N GLN A 539 -1.20 11.16 -0.74
CA GLN A 539 -1.38 10.17 -1.81
C GLN A 539 -0.14 10.11 -2.73
N HIS A 540 0.46 11.26 -3.03
CA HIS A 540 1.66 11.34 -3.84
C HIS A 540 2.87 10.70 -3.14
N GLN A 541 3.05 10.95 -1.84
CA GLN A 541 4.14 10.37 -1.06
C GLN A 541 3.97 8.86 -0.87
N MET A 542 2.73 8.40 -0.61
CA MET A 542 2.38 6.97 -0.57
C MET A 542 2.72 6.27 -1.89
N TRP A 543 2.43 6.90 -3.03
CA TRP A 543 2.74 6.34 -4.35
C TRP A 543 4.25 6.18 -4.55
N ARG A 544 5.01 7.24 -4.26
CA ARG A 544 6.48 7.20 -4.35
C ARG A 544 7.09 6.16 -3.44
N GLN A 545 6.66 6.09 -2.18
CA GLN A 545 7.18 5.09 -1.23
C GLN A 545 6.80 3.67 -1.66
N ASN A 546 5.65 3.48 -2.30
CA ASN A 546 5.25 2.17 -2.83
C ASN A 546 6.13 1.71 -4.00
N GLU A 547 6.63 2.65 -4.80
CA GLU A 547 7.60 2.42 -5.89
C GLU A 547 9.03 2.18 -5.37
N ASP A 548 9.43 2.85 -4.29
CA ASP A 548 10.78 2.79 -3.68
C ASP A 548 11.05 1.48 -2.90
N ILE A 549 10.06 0.60 -2.72
CA ILE A 549 10.26 -0.70 -2.04
C ILE A 549 10.79 -1.72 -3.05
N THR A 550 12.07 -1.61 -3.40
CA THR A 550 12.80 -2.51 -4.31
C THR A 550 13.84 -3.37 -3.59
N ASP A 551 14.24 -2.97 -2.37
CA ASP A 551 15.27 -3.58 -1.52
C ASP A 551 15.14 -5.08 -1.31
N TYR A 552 16.06 -5.90 -1.82
CA TYR A 552 16.02 -7.38 -1.74
C TYR A 552 15.67 -7.90 -0.34
N HIS A 553 14.56 -8.65 -0.25
CA HIS A 553 14.18 -9.39 0.94
C HIS A 553 14.27 -10.90 0.66
N GLU A 554 14.90 -11.66 1.56
CA GLU A 554 15.16 -13.10 1.37
C GLU A 554 13.90 -13.92 1.07
N PHE A 555 12.78 -13.57 1.73
CA PHE A 555 11.48 -14.22 1.55
C PHE A 555 10.55 -13.53 0.53
N SER A 556 11.08 -12.58 -0.26
CA SER A 556 10.33 -12.04 -1.41
C SER A 556 10.05 -13.16 -2.42
N SER A 557 8.96 -13.02 -3.18
CA SER A 557 8.50 -14.07 -4.10
C SER A 557 7.82 -13.47 -5.32
N SER A 558 8.07 -14.01 -6.50
CA SER A 558 7.52 -13.51 -7.75
C SER A 558 6.09 -14.03 -8.03
N PRO A 559 5.22 -13.25 -8.70
CA PRO A 559 3.84 -13.62 -9.03
C PRO A 559 3.69 -15.00 -9.67
N GLU A 560 4.58 -15.34 -10.61
CA GLU A 560 4.62 -16.62 -11.32
C GLU A 560 4.62 -17.84 -10.40
N THR A 561 5.21 -17.70 -9.21
CA THR A 561 5.41 -18.80 -8.27
C THR A 561 4.23 -19.00 -7.30
N TRP A 562 3.35 -18.01 -7.15
CA TRP A 562 2.33 -18.00 -6.11
C TRP A 562 1.28 -19.12 -6.25
N PRO A 563 0.72 -19.40 -7.45
CA PRO A 563 -0.24 -20.49 -7.59
C PRO A 563 0.35 -21.86 -7.28
N PHE A 564 1.67 -21.99 -7.34
CA PHE A 564 2.37 -23.26 -7.19
C PHE A 564 2.88 -23.53 -5.79
N LEU A 565 2.74 -22.58 -4.86
CA LEU A 565 3.30 -22.66 -3.51
C LEU A 565 4.77 -23.08 -3.50
N SER A 566 5.59 -22.49 -4.38
CA SER A 566 6.97 -22.97 -4.54
C SER A 566 7.81 -22.82 -3.27
N ARG A 567 7.61 -21.74 -2.50
CA ARG A 567 8.27 -21.44 -1.23
C ARG A 567 7.28 -20.63 -0.37
N GLY A 568 7.29 -20.84 0.95
CA GLY A 568 6.54 -20.01 1.89
C GLY A 568 7.37 -18.84 2.42
N VAL A 569 6.90 -18.22 3.50
CA VAL A 569 7.57 -17.07 4.13
C VAL A 569 7.72 -17.33 5.62
N SER A 570 8.92 -17.20 6.16
CA SER A 570 9.15 -17.31 7.59
C SER A 570 8.63 -16.06 8.30
N TYR A 571 7.74 -16.24 9.29
CA TYR A 571 7.12 -15.14 10.02
C TYR A 571 7.76 -14.92 11.38
N PHE A 572 8.19 -15.99 12.03
CA PHE A 572 8.80 -15.94 13.34
C PHE A 572 9.47 -17.28 13.64
N LYS A 573 10.63 -17.25 14.29
CA LYS A 573 11.32 -18.43 14.77
C LYS A 573 11.86 -18.19 16.16
N ASP A 574 11.73 -19.18 17.02
CA ASP A 574 12.31 -19.18 18.37
C ASP A 574 12.75 -20.60 18.73
N GLN A 575 14.07 -20.79 18.70
CA GLN A 575 14.71 -22.06 19.00
C GLN A 575 14.61 -22.43 20.48
N PHE A 576 14.52 -21.46 21.40
CA PHE A 576 14.51 -21.75 22.83
C PHE A 576 13.17 -22.31 23.30
N ASN A 577 12.08 -21.82 22.71
CA ASN A 577 10.73 -22.28 23.05
C ASN A 577 10.14 -23.23 22.00
N HIS A 578 10.95 -23.66 21.03
CA HIS A 578 10.58 -24.59 19.95
C HIS A 578 9.36 -24.13 19.13
N GLN A 579 9.35 -22.85 18.76
CA GLN A 579 8.23 -22.19 18.08
C GLN A 579 8.66 -21.69 16.71
N ASN A 580 7.81 -21.92 15.72
CA ASN A 580 8.03 -21.40 14.38
C ASN A 580 6.67 -21.07 13.75
N ILE A 581 6.53 -19.86 13.22
CA ILE A 581 5.40 -19.48 12.38
C ILE A 581 5.92 -19.37 10.96
N TYR A 582 5.36 -20.18 10.08
CA TYR A 582 5.73 -20.20 8.67
C TYR A 582 4.48 -20.08 7.81
N PHE A 583 4.42 -19.01 7.02
CA PHE A 583 3.32 -18.72 6.14
C PHE A 583 3.39 -19.61 4.90
N LEU A 584 2.48 -20.59 4.85
CA LEU A 584 2.36 -21.54 3.75
C LEU A 584 0.87 -21.83 3.48
N GLY A 585 0.51 -21.88 2.20
CA GLY A 585 -0.85 -22.19 1.78
C GLY A 585 -1.22 -23.67 1.86
N ASN A 586 -2.50 -23.95 1.67
CA ASN A 586 -3.08 -25.28 1.67
C ASN A 586 -3.03 -25.86 0.25
N VAL A 587 -2.18 -26.87 0.03
CA VAL A 587 -1.86 -27.41 -1.30
C VAL A 587 -3.09 -27.87 -2.09
N PRO A 588 -3.99 -28.70 -1.54
CA PRO A 588 -5.24 -29.07 -2.23
C PRO A 588 -6.07 -27.87 -2.71
N ILE A 589 -6.10 -26.79 -1.92
CA ILE A 589 -6.87 -25.59 -2.25
C ILE A 589 -6.18 -24.79 -3.35
N TYR A 590 -4.86 -24.56 -3.25
CA TYR A 590 -4.09 -23.82 -4.25
C TYR A 590 -4.15 -24.51 -5.62
N TYR A 591 -3.84 -25.81 -5.67
CA TYR A 591 -3.88 -26.57 -6.92
C TYR A 591 -5.30 -26.79 -7.43
N GLY A 592 -6.24 -27.12 -6.54
CA GLY A 592 -7.66 -27.26 -6.93
C GLY A 592 -8.21 -25.96 -7.50
N GLY A 593 -7.91 -24.83 -6.86
CA GLY A 593 -8.29 -23.49 -7.31
C GLY A 593 -7.65 -23.14 -8.66
N PHE A 594 -6.35 -23.34 -8.82
CA PHE A 594 -5.64 -23.05 -10.07
C PHE A 594 -6.10 -23.93 -11.23
N ILE A 595 -6.29 -25.23 -11.01
CA ILE A 595 -6.85 -26.15 -12.01
C ILE A 595 -8.27 -25.72 -12.40
N ALA A 596 -9.09 -25.29 -11.43
CA ALA A 596 -10.43 -24.78 -11.72
C ALA A 596 -10.40 -23.49 -12.55
N ILE A 597 -9.44 -22.59 -12.30
CA ILE A 597 -9.22 -21.38 -13.11
C ILE A 597 -8.87 -21.76 -14.56
N LEU A 598 -7.89 -22.64 -14.77
CA LEU A 598 -7.49 -23.10 -16.10
C LEU A 598 -8.66 -23.80 -16.83
N TRP A 599 -9.41 -24.64 -16.12
CA TRP A 599 -10.58 -25.30 -16.66
C TRP A 599 -11.65 -24.31 -17.11
N VAL A 600 -11.99 -23.31 -16.28
CA VAL A 600 -12.99 -22.30 -16.65
C VAL A 600 -12.48 -21.45 -17.82
N LEU A 601 -11.22 -21.04 -17.83
CA LEU A 601 -10.62 -20.32 -18.96
C LEU A 601 -10.77 -21.12 -20.26
N LEU A 602 -10.41 -22.40 -20.26
CA LEU A 602 -10.56 -23.28 -21.41
C LEU A 602 -12.03 -23.38 -21.85
N GLN A 603 -12.96 -23.57 -20.91
CA GLN A 603 -14.40 -23.61 -21.20
C GLN A 603 -14.89 -22.29 -21.81
N LYS A 604 -14.38 -21.14 -21.39
CA LYS A 604 -14.72 -19.83 -21.96
C LYS A 604 -14.18 -19.66 -23.37
N VAL A 605 -12.96 -20.09 -23.64
CA VAL A 605 -12.37 -20.08 -24.99
C VAL A 605 -13.19 -20.97 -25.93
N ILE A 606 -13.52 -22.20 -25.51
CA ILE A 606 -14.37 -23.10 -26.30
C ILE A 606 -15.75 -22.50 -26.54
N TYR A 607 -16.38 -21.93 -25.51
CA TYR A 607 -17.68 -21.27 -25.63
C TYR A 607 -17.64 -20.09 -26.62
N PHE A 608 -16.58 -19.28 -26.57
CA PHE A 608 -16.39 -18.15 -27.49
C PHE A 608 -16.19 -18.62 -28.93
N ILE A 609 -15.35 -19.63 -29.17
CA ILE A 609 -15.16 -20.26 -30.49
C ILE A 609 -16.49 -20.82 -31.01
N GLY A 610 -17.28 -21.44 -30.14
CA GLY A 610 -18.61 -21.97 -30.47
C GLY A 610 -19.60 -20.88 -30.89
N ILE A 611 -19.61 -19.72 -30.23
CA ILE A 611 -20.44 -18.57 -30.63
C ILE A 611 -19.94 -17.94 -31.94
N ALA A 612 -18.62 -17.86 -32.12
CA ALA A 612 -18.00 -17.32 -33.32
C ALA A 612 -18.23 -18.21 -34.55
N ASN A 613 -18.64 -19.46 -34.34
CA ASN A 613 -18.97 -20.39 -35.41
C ASN A 613 -20.39 -20.12 -35.95
N PRO A 614 -20.54 -19.60 -37.19
CA PRO A 614 -21.85 -19.26 -37.76
C PRO A 614 -22.72 -20.49 -38.07
N PHE A 615 -22.17 -21.71 -37.96
CA PHE A 615 -22.88 -22.97 -38.22
C PHE A 615 -23.48 -23.62 -36.97
N VAL A 616 -23.18 -23.11 -35.77
CA VAL A 616 -23.73 -23.63 -34.49
C VAL A 616 -24.90 -22.75 -34.05
N TYR A 617 -26.13 -23.17 -34.39
CA TYR A 617 -27.35 -22.48 -33.94
C TYR A 617 -27.85 -23.04 -32.61
N GLY A 618 -27.93 -22.16 -31.60
CA GLY A 618 -28.92 -22.26 -30.52
C GLY A 618 -28.93 -23.54 -29.69
N ALA A 619 -27.78 -23.95 -29.11
CA ALA A 619 -27.80 -24.99 -28.08
C ALA A 619 -28.65 -24.52 -26.89
N VAL A 620 -29.75 -25.24 -26.60
CA VAL A 620 -30.58 -25.01 -25.40
C VAL A 620 -29.72 -25.31 -24.18
N THR A 621 -29.18 -24.26 -23.57
CA THR A 621 -28.37 -24.37 -22.35
C THR A 621 -29.28 -24.47 -21.14
N SER A 622 -29.10 -25.52 -20.33
CA SER A 622 -29.81 -25.68 -19.05
C SER A 622 -29.55 -24.47 -18.14
N ASP A 623 -30.52 -24.09 -17.31
CA ASP A 623 -30.39 -22.94 -16.40
C ASP A 623 -29.17 -23.02 -15.49
N ASP A 624 -28.82 -24.21 -15.00
CA ASP A 624 -27.62 -24.43 -14.19
C ASP A 624 -26.32 -24.12 -14.97
N SER A 625 -26.32 -24.35 -16.29
CA SER A 625 -25.20 -23.96 -17.15
C SER A 625 -25.12 -22.44 -17.29
N LYS A 626 -26.24 -21.74 -17.43
CA LYS A 626 -26.24 -20.26 -17.52
C LYS A 626 -25.77 -19.63 -16.21
N ILE A 627 -26.22 -20.17 -15.07
CA ILE A 627 -25.78 -19.73 -13.74
C ILE A 627 -24.27 -19.96 -13.58
N PHE A 628 -23.79 -21.17 -13.88
CA PHE A 628 -22.36 -21.48 -13.83
C PHE A 628 -21.55 -20.54 -14.71
N GLN A 629 -21.93 -20.36 -15.97
CA GLN A 629 -21.20 -19.49 -16.90
C GLN A 629 -21.16 -18.03 -16.41
N ALA A 630 -22.25 -17.52 -15.83
CA ALA A 630 -22.26 -16.16 -15.28
C ALA A 630 -21.39 -16.05 -14.02
N ALA A 631 -21.59 -16.92 -13.03
CA ALA A 631 -20.88 -16.85 -11.75
C ALA A 631 -19.38 -17.14 -11.90
N SER A 632 -19.01 -18.14 -12.71
CA SER A 632 -17.60 -18.48 -12.96
C SER A 632 -16.88 -17.37 -13.73
N PHE A 633 -17.58 -16.64 -14.62
CA PHE A 633 -17.01 -15.47 -15.28
C PHE A 633 -16.73 -14.32 -14.31
N GLU A 634 -17.70 -13.99 -13.45
CA GLU A 634 -17.55 -12.92 -12.45
C GLU A 634 -16.38 -13.20 -11.50
N PHE A 635 -16.25 -14.45 -11.01
CA PHE A 635 -15.16 -14.82 -10.12
C PHE A 635 -13.81 -14.98 -10.83
N LEU A 636 -13.80 -15.45 -12.08
CA LEU A 636 -12.58 -15.47 -12.91
C LEU A 636 -12.07 -14.06 -13.17
N LEU A 637 -12.96 -13.10 -13.46
CA LEU A 637 -12.60 -11.70 -13.60
C LEU A 637 -11.96 -11.18 -12.31
N GLY A 638 -12.54 -11.54 -11.16
CA GLY A 638 -11.97 -11.26 -9.84
C GLY A 638 -10.54 -11.77 -9.67
N TRP A 639 -10.28 -13.02 -10.05
CA TRP A 639 -8.94 -13.61 -10.01
C TRP A 639 -7.96 -12.86 -10.92
N ILE A 640 -8.37 -12.56 -12.17
CA ILE A 640 -7.54 -11.84 -13.16
C ILE A 640 -7.12 -10.47 -12.62
N PHE A 641 -8.06 -9.65 -12.16
CA PHE A 641 -7.76 -8.30 -11.68
C PHE A 641 -6.94 -8.29 -10.40
N ASN A 642 -7.06 -9.30 -9.54
CA ASN A 642 -6.30 -9.39 -8.29
C ASN A 642 -4.99 -10.17 -8.43
N TYR A 643 -4.61 -10.59 -9.65
CA TYR A 643 -3.37 -11.35 -9.90
C TYR A 643 -2.51 -10.71 -10.99
N LEU A 644 -3.08 -10.43 -12.17
CA LEU A 644 -2.31 -9.94 -13.31
C LEU A 644 -1.58 -8.60 -13.07
N PRO A 645 -2.13 -7.61 -12.33
CA PRO A 645 -1.41 -6.36 -12.12
C PRO A 645 -0.05 -6.53 -11.46
N TYR A 646 0.14 -7.57 -10.63
CA TYR A 646 1.41 -7.81 -9.94
C TYR A 646 2.57 -8.18 -10.89
N PHE A 647 2.29 -8.63 -12.11
CA PHE A 647 3.33 -8.90 -13.11
C PHE A 647 3.92 -7.62 -13.70
N SER A 648 3.21 -6.51 -13.61
CA SER A 648 3.65 -5.20 -14.12
C SER A 648 4.24 -4.30 -13.02
N LEU A 649 4.24 -4.76 -11.76
CA LEU A 649 4.80 -4.00 -10.65
C LEU A 649 6.31 -4.27 -10.54
N SER A 650 7.12 -3.21 -10.54
CA SER A 650 8.57 -3.25 -10.38
C SER A 650 9.04 -3.33 -8.92
N ARG A 651 8.11 -3.35 -7.96
CA ARG A 651 8.39 -3.40 -6.51
C ARG A 651 8.48 -4.83 -5.98
N GLN A 652 8.96 -4.94 -4.75
CA GLN A 652 8.95 -6.20 -4.01
C GLN A 652 7.54 -6.71 -3.73
N THR A 653 7.38 -8.01 -3.90
CA THR A 653 6.12 -8.71 -3.65
C THR A 653 6.35 -10.00 -2.87
N PHE A 654 5.29 -10.44 -2.20
CA PHE A 654 5.29 -11.56 -1.25
C PHE A 654 4.05 -12.41 -1.49
N LEU A 655 4.10 -13.69 -1.09
CA LEU A 655 3.04 -14.65 -1.33
C LEU A 655 1.67 -14.23 -0.78
N HIS A 656 1.62 -13.42 0.28
CA HIS A 656 0.36 -12.90 0.84
C HIS A 656 -0.41 -11.97 -0.14
N HIS A 657 0.27 -11.36 -1.12
CA HIS A 657 -0.37 -10.57 -2.17
C HIS A 657 -1.30 -11.40 -3.07
N TYR A 658 -1.09 -12.71 -3.14
CA TYR A 658 -1.94 -13.63 -3.90
C TYR A 658 -3.26 -13.95 -3.19
N LEU A 659 -3.41 -13.67 -1.89
CA LEU A 659 -4.57 -14.13 -1.11
C LEU A 659 -5.93 -13.62 -1.63
N PRO A 660 -6.07 -12.36 -2.09
CA PRO A 660 -7.28 -11.92 -2.77
C PRO A 660 -7.59 -12.77 -4.02
N ALA A 661 -6.59 -13.08 -4.85
CA ALA A 661 -6.78 -13.93 -6.02
C ALA A 661 -7.09 -15.38 -5.61
N LEU A 662 -6.38 -15.94 -4.63
CA LEU A 662 -6.68 -17.26 -4.05
C LEU A 662 -8.14 -17.35 -3.60
N TYR A 663 -8.65 -16.33 -2.92
CA TYR A 663 -10.05 -16.25 -2.50
C TYR A 663 -11.00 -16.39 -3.70
N PHE A 664 -10.76 -15.65 -4.79
CA PHE A 664 -11.53 -15.82 -6.04
C PHE A 664 -11.37 -17.22 -6.66
N SER A 665 -10.18 -17.84 -6.57
CA SER A 665 -9.98 -19.20 -7.08
C SER A 665 -10.80 -20.25 -6.31
N ILE A 666 -10.98 -20.08 -5.00
CA ILE A 666 -11.86 -20.93 -4.18
C ILE A 666 -13.33 -20.78 -4.61
N LEU A 667 -13.75 -19.54 -4.92
CA LEU A 667 -15.09 -19.28 -5.45
C LEU A 667 -15.30 -19.95 -6.82
N VAL A 668 -14.30 -19.89 -7.71
CA VAL A 668 -14.34 -20.56 -9.02
C VAL A 668 -14.39 -22.08 -8.87
N LEU A 669 -13.53 -22.66 -8.02
CA LEU A 669 -13.54 -24.10 -7.71
C LEU A 669 -14.91 -24.55 -7.21
N THR A 670 -15.52 -23.78 -6.31
CA THR A 670 -16.84 -24.10 -5.77
C THR A 670 -17.93 -24.04 -6.85
N GLN A 671 -17.86 -23.09 -7.78
CA GLN A 671 -18.78 -23.04 -8.93
C GLN A 671 -18.60 -24.24 -9.87
N CYS A 672 -17.36 -24.71 -10.08
CA CYS A 672 -17.10 -25.93 -10.84
C CYS A 672 -17.74 -27.15 -10.17
N VAL A 673 -17.61 -27.27 -8.84
CA VAL A 673 -18.24 -28.35 -8.07
C VAL A 673 -19.78 -28.26 -8.13
N GLU A 674 -20.37 -27.06 -8.03
CA GLU A 674 -21.82 -26.86 -8.18
C GLU A 674 -22.31 -27.32 -9.56
N TYR A 675 -21.57 -26.95 -10.62
CA TYR A 675 -21.91 -27.37 -11.97
C TYR A 675 -21.83 -28.89 -12.11
N GLN A 676 -20.78 -29.53 -11.59
CA GLN A 676 -20.69 -30.99 -11.58
C GLN A 676 -21.80 -31.64 -10.74
N TYR A 677 -22.21 -31.02 -9.64
CA TYR A 677 -23.31 -31.53 -8.82
C TYR A 677 -24.62 -31.55 -9.61
N SER A 678 -24.86 -30.55 -10.48
CA SER A 678 -26.03 -30.52 -11.37
C SER A 678 -26.01 -31.62 -12.45
N LYS A 679 -24.83 -32.12 -12.84
CA LYS A 679 -24.67 -33.12 -13.91
C LYS A 679 -24.51 -34.53 -13.38
N ARG A 680 -23.66 -34.73 -12.37
CA ARG A 680 -23.24 -36.02 -11.81
C ARG A 680 -23.04 -35.87 -10.30
N GLN A 681 -24.12 -36.04 -9.53
CA GLN A 681 -24.12 -35.82 -8.08
C GLN A 681 -23.07 -36.65 -7.34
N TRP A 682 -22.90 -37.93 -7.68
CA TRP A 682 -21.93 -38.81 -7.02
C TRP A 682 -20.50 -38.30 -7.21
N PHE A 683 -20.16 -37.85 -8.41
CA PHE A 683 -18.83 -37.33 -8.74
C PHE A 683 -18.55 -36.02 -8.01
N ALA A 684 -19.53 -35.11 -7.95
CA ALA A 684 -19.39 -33.88 -7.19
C ALA A 684 -19.23 -34.13 -5.67
N ARG A 685 -19.95 -35.10 -5.11
CA ARG A 685 -19.77 -35.50 -3.71
C ARG A 685 -18.38 -36.09 -3.47
N LEU A 686 -17.88 -36.92 -4.38
CA LEU A 686 -16.53 -37.45 -4.32
C LEU A 686 -15.49 -36.31 -4.35
N LEU A 687 -15.63 -35.34 -5.27
CA LEU A 687 -14.76 -34.16 -5.33
C LEU A 687 -14.79 -33.34 -4.03
N MET A 688 -15.98 -33.11 -3.46
CA MET A 688 -16.09 -32.37 -2.19
C MET A 688 -15.41 -33.12 -1.04
N LEU A 689 -15.62 -34.44 -0.95
CA LEU A 689 -14.99 -35.27 0.09
C LEU A 689 -13.47 -35.36 -0.08
N SER A 690 -12.98 -35.52 -1.32
CA SER A 690 -11.55 -35.64 -1.58
C SER A 690 -10.82 -34.32 -1.35
N ILE A 691 -11.30 -33.21 -1.93
CA ILE A 691 -10.68 -31.89 -1.77
C ILE A 691 -10.85 -31.39 -0.34
N GLY A 692 -12.06 -31.52 0.24
CA GLY A 692 -12.32 -31.07 1.61
C GLY A 692 -11.56 -31.88 2.64
N GLY A 693 -11.52 -33.21 2.49
CA GLY A 693 -10.77 -34.10 3.37
C GLY A 693 -9.25 -33.87 3.29
N SER A 694 -8.70 -33.75 2.08
CA SER A 694 -7.27 -33.45 1.91
C SER A 694 -6.90 -32.04 2.38
N ALA A 695 -7.76 -31.04 2.18
CA ALA A 695 -7.54 -29.70 2.71
C ALA A 695 -7.57 -29.67 4.24
N GLY A 696 -8.52 -30.37 4.87
CA GLY A 696 -8.56 -30.53 6.33
C GLY A 696 -7.34 -31.27 6.88
N TYR A 697 -6.90 -32.33 6.20
CA TYR A 697 -5.66 -33.04 6.54
C TYR A 697 -4.43 -32.13 6.40
N CYS A 698 -4.38 -31.31 5.35
CA CYS A 698 -3.30 -30.35 5.15
C CYS A 698 -3.25 -29.32 6.29
N LEU A 699 -4.38 -28.78 6.75
CA LEU A 699 -4.41 -27.90 7.92
C LEU A 699 -3.95 -28.64 9.18
N TYR A 700 -4.41 -29.87 9.40
CA TYR A 700 -4.00 -30.67 10.56
C TYR A 700 -2.48 -30.89 10.57
N ASN A 701 -1.91 -31.30 9.44
CA ASN A 701 -0.47 -31.57 9.33
C ASN A 701 0.39 -30.31 9.51
N PHE A 702 -0.09 -29.16 9.01
CA PHE A 702 0.62 -27.87 9.12
C PHE A 702 0.12 -26.99 10.27
N ALA A 703 -0.72 -27.50 11.17
CA ALA A 703 -1.18 -26.76 12.35
C ALA A 703 -0.01 -26.21 13.18
N PRO A 704 1.12 -26.93 13.38
CA PRO A 704 2.25 -26.42 14.14
C PRO A 704 2.83 -25.11 13.60
N ILE A 705 2.98 -24.97 12.27
CA ILE A 705 3.51 -23.75 11.66
C ILE A 705 2.50 -22.60 11.55
N VAL A 706 1.20 -22.90 11.70
CA VAL A 706 0.13 -21.89 11.69
C VAL A 706 -0.08 -21.32 13.09
N TYR A 707 -0.09 -22.17 14.11
CA TYR A 707 -0.38 -21.81 15.51
C TYR A 707 0.87 -21.67 16.38
N GLY A 708 2.05 -21.99 15.85
CA GLY A 708 3.34 -21.92 16.55
C GLY A 708 3.55 -23.03 17.56
N THR A 709 2.72 -24.09 17.55
CA THR A 709 2.80 -25.18 18.53
C THR A 709 3.99 -26.10 18.25
N SER A 710 4.38 -26.90 19.24
CA SER A 710 5.40 -27.94 19.09
C SER A 710 5.07 -28.90 17.93
N TRP A 711 6.11 -29.37 17.24
CA TRP A 711 6.02 -30.35 16.16
C TRP A 711 7.09 -31.42 16.36
N ASN A 712 6.85 -32.67 15.99
CA ASN A 712 7.94 -33.65 15.96
C ASN A 712 8.92 -33.32 14.81
N PRO A 713 10.25 -33.31 15.03
CA PRO A 713 11.23 -32.95 14.00
C PRO A 713 11.17 -33.85 12.76
N LEU A 714 10.96 -35.16 12.94
CA LEU A 714 10.85 -36.11 11.83
C LEU A 714 9.56 -35.87 11.04
N GLU A 715 8.44 -35.61 11.73
CA GLU A 715 7.18 -35.23 11.07
C GLU A 715 7.32 -33.92 10.29
N CYS A 716 8.01 -32.92 10.85
CA CYS A 716 8.31 -31.67 10.14
C CYS A 716 9.11 -31.92 8.86
N LEU A 717 10.18 -32.73 8.94
CA LEU A 717 11.02 -33.06 7.79
C LEU A 717 10.24 -33.80 6.70
N THR A 718 9.41 -34.78 7.08
CA THR A 718 8.55 -35.52 6.14
C THR A 718 7.44 -34.67 5.54
N SER A 719 7.03 -33.60 6.23
CA SER A 719 6.00 -32.65 5.79
C SER A 719 6.51 -31.62 4.78
N ARG A 720 7.82 -31.58 4.50
CA ARG A 720 8.39 -30.78 3.40
C ARG A 720 8.11 -31.45 2.04
N TRP A 721 6.87 -31.37 1.59
CA TRP A 721 6.41 -32.02 0.35
C TRP A 721 7.12 -31.52 -0.92
N PHE A 722 7.65 -30.29 -0.89
CA PHE A 722 8.43 -29.73 -1.99
C PHE A 722 9.83 -29.35 -1.52
N VAL A 723 10.82 -29.54 -2.40
CA VAL A 723 12.25 -29.30 -2.10
C VAL A 723 12.53 -27.86 -1.65
N ARG A 724 11.80 -26.90 -2.21
CA ARG A 724 11.96 -25.46 -1.92
C ARG A 724 11.25 -25.01 -0.64
N TRP A 725 10.52 -25.90 0.05
CA TRP A 725 9.93 -25.59 1.35
C TRP A 725 11.00 -25.64 2.43
N ASP A 726 11.44 -24.46 2.83
CA ASP A 726 12.54 -24.21 3.75
C ASP A 726 12.08 -23.99 5.20
N VAL A 727 11.01 -24.68 5.62
CA VAL A 727 10.52 -24.66 7.01
C VAL A 727 11.63 -25.16 7.92
N ASP A 728 12.21 -24.33 8.78
CA ASP A 728 13.27 -24.74 9.70
C ASP A 728 12.73 -25.76 10.73
N CYS A 729 13.09 -27.03 10.52
CA CYS A 729 12.66 -28.14 11.38
C CYS A 729 13.61 -28.36 12.57
N SER A 730 14.79 -27.71 12.57
CA SER A 730 15.75 -27.81 13.67
C SER A 730 15.28 -27.07 14.93
N VAL A 731 14.27 -26.21 14.78
CA VAL A 731 13.63 -25.48 15.88
C VAL A 731 12.90 -26.42 16.83
N TYR A 732 12.42 -27.56 16.36
CA TYR A 732 11.57 -28.46 17.14
C TYR A 732 12.37 -29.55 17.88
N ILE A 733 11.77 -30.13 18.92
CA ILE A 733 12.32 -31.26 19.72
C ILE A 733 11.46 -32.50 19.57
#